data_AF-A0A3N2MAC6-F1
#
_entry.id   AF-A0A3N2MAC6-F1
#
_cell.length_a   1.000
_cell.length_b   1.000
_cell.length_c   1.000
_cell.angle_alpha   90.00
_cell.angle_beta   90.00
_cell.angle_gamma   90.00
#
_symmetry.space_group_name_H-M   'P 1'
#
loop_
_entity.id
_entity.type
_entity.pdbx_description
1 polymer ?
#
loop_
_entity_poly.entity_id
_entity_poly.type
_entity_poly.pdbx_seq_one_letter_code
_entity_poly.pdbx_strand_id
1 'polypeptide(L)'
;MARKLQIRDLTMRDGQQSLFATRMKQENVDKLLPLYKEAKFYIMEVWGGAVPDSVMRYLGESPWDRLRSCSKEMKGISLLSALSRGRNLFGYVPYPDTVLEGFYKKAIENGLNVMRIFDALNDLDNIKSSIKMINEFDGLNGNVAIADTAVCYTIDPKGTPEEEKIFTDDYFVNKAVEMEKLGAKMVTLKDMAGLVNPSRIFTLMPKLKKALSVPVDFHTHCTPGYGLASVLTAIIQGVDIVDTNIWWFGGGSAAPAIELIDIFCKKLGIELEVNMEAVAKIRHELKNARKALADFDLNKDKWQRDFDEAFAEMAAEIDAEFDRAIEAAKANKEEELLDACHKIEAYFGFPKPNEIVKNAEVPGGMYSNMVANLRALKAEDVLEEAMALIPKVRRDAGLVPLVTPTSQIVGSQAVSLAMDRRAGKPDYSNKSNQFISLVKGEYGNTPVAVDPKFREQITGSPEEKPYDVSSYKAPENPVLDQFGGVKLAANEEEELLLALLPAVAKTYLTNKRKAEHASSAPQAQAAKKGASGEVTGPVFSAPMGGTIMSIKVKPGDTVKPGDTVIVYEAMKMENDLACDMGGVVKQVLVSEGDVMATNQPLIEFAGEGGTAEAPAVGGAVMVAPMGGTVLSFKVKAGDSVRAGDTLLIYEAMKMENNLVADRDGVIAKLLIGEGDVMATNQPIIQFAGGAAAAPKAGKVIKTVGADGNYKVDPVAGYDINKALHPVEGGTGKAPAALRTRTKETATIEVASGKSIEITVLPDGTIDVNMK
;
A
#
# COMPACT_ATOMS: atom_id res chain seq x y z
N MET A 1 -5.92 7.74 45.50
CA MET A 1 -4.72 7.57 44.67
C MET A 1 -4.83 8.51 43.49
N ALA A 2 -3.73 9.17 43.08
CA ALA A 2 -3.75 10.00 41.87
C ALA A 2 -4.13 9.14 40.67
N ARG A 3 -4.89 9.69 39.72
CA ARG A 3 -5.20 8.99 38.47
C ARG A 3 -3.90 8.86 37.68
N LYS A 4 -3.67 7.67 37.12
CA LYS A 4 -2.52 7.37 36.27
C LYS A 4 -2.94 7.33 34.81
N LEU A 5 -2.07 7.79 33.93
CA LEU A 5 -2.20 7.67 32.48
C LEU A 5 -1.04 6.84 31.94
N GLN A 6 -1.36 5.82 31.16
CA GLN A 6 -0.38 4.99 30.49
C GLN A 6 -0.05 5.55 29.12
N ILE A 7 1.21 5.40 28.69
CA ILE A 7 1.69 5.91 27.41
C ILE A 7 2.18 4.77 26.54
N ARG A 8 1.69 4.76 25.29
CA ARG A 8 2.31 4.02 24.19
C ARG A 8 3.21 4.97 23.38
N ASP A 9 4.51 4.72 23.37
CA ASP A 9 5.43 5.46 22.49
C ASP A 9 5.39 4.91 21.07
N LEU A 10 5.25 5.81 20.10
CA LEU A 10 5.21 5.50 18.67
C LEU A 10 6.47 5.92 17.92
N THR A 11 7.46 6.52 18.60
CA THR A 11 8.60 7.20 17.95
C THR A 11 9.38 6.31 16.99
N MET A 12 9.64 5.06 17.40
CA MET A 12 10.41 4.10 16.60
C MET A 12 9.57 3.35 15.55
N ARG A 13 8.26 3.55 15.46
CA ARG A 13 7.39 2.97 14.42
C ARG A 13 6.59 4.03 13.69
N ASP A 14 5.48 4.50 14.26
CA ASP A 14 4.56 5.40 13.55
C ASP A 14 5.12 6.82 13.37
N GLY A 15 5.91 7.31 14.33
CA GLY A 15 6.55 8.63 14.23
C GLY A 15 7.48 8.69 13.03
N GLN A 16 8.39 7.73 12.91
CA GLN A 16 9.28 7.66 11.74
C GLN A 16 8.54 7.32 10.44
N GLN A 17 7.45 6.55 10.50
CA GLN A 17 6.65 6.23 9.33
C GLN A 17 5.95 7.48 8.79
N SER A 18 5.43 8.32 9.68
CA SER A 18 4.68 9.52 9.35
C SER A 18 5.56 10.67 8.87
N LEU A 19 6.78 10.81 9.43
CA LEU A 19 7.64 11.96 9.17
C LEU A 19 8.82 11.66 8.24
N PHE A 20 9.31 10.41 8.21
CA PHE A 20 10.59 10.04 7.56
C PHE A 20 10.47 8.78 6.71
N ALA A 21 9.25 8.46 6.24
CA ALA A 21 8.96 7.34 5.35
C ALA A 21 9.49 5.97 5.86
N THR A 22 9.61 5.77 7.18
CA THR A 22 10.13 4.53 7.78
C THR A 22 11.59 4.24 7.40
N ARG A 23 12.46 5.26 7.41
CA ARG A 23 13.88 5.16 7.02
C ARG A 23 14.88 5.16 8.17
N MET A 24 14.43 5.07 9.42
CA MET A 24 15.35 4.94 10.56
C MET A 24 16.08 3.60 10.50
N LYS A 25 17.41 3.65 10.47
CA LYS A 25 18.30 2.50 10.45
C LYS A 25 18.41 1.82 11.82
N GLN A 26 18.82 0.56 11.81
CA GLN A 26 19.04 -0.22 13.04
C GLN A 26 20.06 0.46 13.97
N GLU A 27 21.11 1.06 13.40
CA GLU A 27 22.14 1.77 14.17
C GLU A 27 21.58 2.96 14.98
N ASN A 28 20.50 3.60 14.52
CA ASN A 28 19.86 4.68 15.25
C ASN A 28 18.97 4.13 16.36
N VAL A 29 18.25 3.03 16.09
CA VAL A 29 17.42 2.33 17.08
C VAL A 29 18.29 1.84 18.24
N ASP A 30 19.39 1.14 17.96
CA ASP A 30 20.26 0.54 18.97
C ASP A 30 20.84 1.57 19.95
N LYS A 31 21.16 2.78 19.47
CA LYS A 31 21.65 3.88 20.31
C LYS A 31 20.61 4.38 21.31
N LEU A 32 19.33 4.28 20.96
CA LEU A 32 18.22 4.76 21.79
C LEU A 32 17.80 3.72 22.84
N LEU A 33 17.93 2.43 22.56
CA LEU A 33 17.40 1.36 23.43
C LEU A 33 17.85 1.43 24.89
N PRO A 34 19.13 1.69 25.24
CA PRO A 34 19.54 1.83 26.64
C PRO A 34 18.83 2.97 27.37
N LEU A 35 18.54 4.07 26.67
CA LEU A 35 17.83 5.22 27.23
C LEU A 35 16.33 4.93 27.40
N TYR A 36 15.72 4.24 26.43
CA TYR A 36 14.33 3.78 26.52
C TYR A 36 14.08 2.85 27.71
N LYS A 37 15.07 2.03 28.06
CA LYS A 37 15.04 1.17 29.25
C LYS A 37 14.81 1.97 30.54
N GLU A 38 15.42 3.16 30.63
CA GLU A 38 15.26 4.07 31.77
C GLU A 38 13.91 4.80 31.75
N ALA A 39 13.33 5.00 30.57
CA ALA A 39 12.06 5.72 30.38
C ALA A 39 10.83 4.93 30.81
N LYS A 40 10.86 3.59 30.69
CA LYS A 40 9.80 2.68 31.17
C LYS A 40 8.41 3.02 30.63
N PHE A 41 8.30 3.23 29.32
CA PHE A 41 7.00 3.33 28.66
C PHE A 41 6.15 2.10 28.94
N TYR A 42 4.82 2.26 29.04
CA TYR A 42 3.92 1.12 29.20
C TYR A 42 4.00 0.20 27.98
N ILE A 43 3.85 0.79 26.79
CA ILE A 43 4.02 0.12 25.50
C ILE A 43 5.01 0.91 24.63
N MET A 44 5.87 0.20 23.91
CA MET A 44 6.67 0.75 22.82
C MET A 44 6.27 0.08 21.53
N GLU A 45 5.68 0.84 20.61
CA GLU A 45 5.37 0.34 19.29
C GLU A 45 6.61 0.49 18.40
N VAL A 46 7.21 -0.65 18.03
CA VAL A 46 8.53 -0.70 17.37
C VAL A 46 8.52 -1.50 16.07
N TRP A 47 7.38 -2.14 15.77
CA TRP A 47 7.30 -3.12 14.68
C TRP A 47 5.95 -3.10 13.96
N GLY A 48 5.82 -3.91 12.90
CA GLY A 48 4.64 -3.89 12.05
C GLY A 48 4.48 -2.60 11.24
N GLY A 49 3.27 -2.33 10.76
CA GLY A 49 3.02 -1.26 9.79
C GLY A 49 3.88 -1.44 8.54
N ALA A 50 4.63 -0.40 8.17
CA ALA A 50 5.55 -0.45 7.03
C ALA A 50 6.96 -0.98 7.39
N VAL A 51 7.26 -1.25 8.66
CA VAL A 51 8.62 -1.66 9.09
C VAL A 51 9.08 -2.94 8.38
N PRO A 52 8.32 -4.05 8.34
CA PRO A 52 8.78 -5.28 7.69
C PRO A 52 9.18 -5.12 6.21
N ASP A 53 8.43 -4.33 5.44
CA ASP A 53 8.77 -4.02 4.04
C ASP A 53 9.93 -3.03 3.95
N SER A 54 9.82 -1.88 4.63
CA SER A 54 10.72 -0.76 4.44
C SER A 54 12.17 -1.09 4.79
N VAL A 55 12.40 -1.80 5.91
CA VAL A 55 13.77 -2.08 6.37
C VAL A 55 14.48 -3.07 5.44
N MET A 56 13.75 -4.06 4.91
CA MET A 56 14.30 -4.98 3.91
C MET A 56 14.59 -4.25 2.60
N ARG A 57 13.59 -3.51 2.10
CA ARG A 57 13.63 -2.91 0.78
C ARG A 57 14.66 -1.79 0.65
N TYR A 58 14.74 -0.92 1.66
CA TYR A 58 15.50 0.32 1.55
C TYR A 58 16.75 0.36 2.42
N LEU A 59 16.81 -0.44 3.48
CA LEU A 59 17.92 -0.41 4.43
C LEU A 59 18.79 -1.67 4.33
N GLY A 60 18.31 -2.73 3.67
CA GLY A 60 18.99 -4.02 3.62
C GLY A 60 19.10 -4.67 5.00
N GLU A 61 18.13 -4.39 5.89
CA GLU A 61 18.11 -4.83 7.28
C GLU A 61 17.00 -5.86 7.52
N SER A 62 17.20 -6.74 8.51
CA SER A 62 16.20 -7.72 8.92
C SER A 62 15.19 -7.11 9.89
N PRO A 63 13.88 -7.18 9.63
CA PRO A 63 12.86 -6.74 10.58
C PRO A 63 12.82 -7.60 11.84
N TRP A 64 13.25 -8.87 11.77
CA TRP A 64 13.32 -9.76 12.93
C TRP A 64 14.45 -9.38 13.88
N ASP A 65 15.60 -8.97 13.33
CA ASP A 65 16.72 -8.49 14.15
C ASP A 65 16.34 -7.21 14.90
N ARG A 66 15.57 -6.33 14.23
CA ARG A 66 15.01 -5.14 14.88
C ARG A 66 14.12 -5.50 16.07
N LEU A 67 13.16 -6.40 15.89
CA LEU A 67 12.30 -6.85 16.99
C LEU A 67 13.11 -7.47 18.14
N ARG A 68 14.08 -8.34 17.83
CA ARG A 68 14.96 -8.97 18.82
C ARG A 68 15.80 -7.96 19.60
N SER A 69 16.36 -6.95 18.93
CA SER A 69 17.15 -5.90 19.58
C SER A 69 16.33 -5.15 20.62
N CYS A 70 15.11 -4.73 20.26
CA CYS A 70 14.17 -4.10 21.17
C CYS A 70 13.79 -5.04 22.32
N SER A 71 13.47 -6.30 22.01
CA SER A 71 13.04 -7.28 23.01
C SER A 71 14.12 -7.53 24.05
N LYS A 72 15.38 -7.69 23.62
CA LYS A 72 16.52 -7.90 24.50
C LYS A 72 16.63 -6.80 25.57
N GLU A 73 16.46 -5.54 25.17
CA GLU A 73 16.63 -4.41 26.10
C GLU A 73 15.37 -4.14 26.94
N MET A 74 14.17 -4.37 26.39
CA MET A 74 12.90 -4.01 27.02
C MET A 74 12.25 -5.15 27.82
N LYS A 75 12.75 -6.38 27.74
CA LYS A 75 12.14 -7.56 28.40
C LYS A 75 11.86 -7.31 29.89
N GLY A 76 10.58 -7.41 30.27
CA GLY A 76 10.11 -7.22 31.64
C GLY A 76 10.03 -5.75 32.09
N ILE A 77 10.25 -4.79 31.19
CA ILE A 77 10.26 -3.35 31.47
C ILE A 77 9.14 -2.65 30.70
N SER A 78 9.10 -2.84 29.37
CA SER A 78 8.10 -2.25 28.48
C SER A 78 7.54 -3.32 27.57
N LEU A 79 6.24 -3.25 27.27
CA LEU A 79 5.60 -4.16 26.32
C LEU A 79 5.93 -3.72 24.89
N LEU A 80 6.39 -4.64 24.05
CA LEU A 80 6.61 -4.32 22.63
C LEU A 80 5.34 -4.52 21.83
N SER A 81 5.00 -3.52 21.02
CA SER A 81 3.82 -3.54 20.16
C SER A 81 4.14 -3.48 18.67
N ALA A 82 3.26 -4.08 17.88
CA ALA A 82 3.26 -4.03 16.43
C ALA A 82 1.86 -3.74 15.88
N LEU A 83 1.78 -3.06 14.75
CA LEU A 83 0.53 -2.81 14.03
C LEU A 83 0.34 -3.80 12.87
N SER A 84 -0.68 -4.66 12.94
CA SER A 84 -1.06 -5.63 11.91
C SER A 84 -2.42 -5.31 11.27
N ARG A 85 -2.56 -5.59 9.97
CA ARG A 85 -3.80 -5.48 9.20
C ARG A 85 -4.53 -6.81 9.16
N GLY A 86 -5.32 -7.15 10.18
CA GLY A 86 -6.19 -8.34 10.22
C GLY A 86 -5.63 -9.55 9.47
N ARG A 87 -6.39 -10.02 8.47
CA ARG A 87 -6.02 -11.15 7.60
C ARG A 87 -4.90 -10.84 6.59
N ASN A 88 -4.60 -9.57 6.35
CA ASN A 88 -3.56 -9.14 5.41
C ASN A 88 -2.19 -8.95 6.06
N LEU A 89 -2.08 -9.07 7.40
CA LEU A 89 -0.85 -8.84 8.16
C LEU A 89 -0.13 -7.53 7.77
N PHE A 90 0.92 -7.65 6.95
CA PHE A 90 1.68 -6.54 6.40
C PHE A 90 1.73 -6.54 4.86
N GLY A 91 1.05 -7.49 4.22
CA GLY A 91 0.92 -7.60 2.76
C GLY A 91 -0.27 -6.82 2.20
N TYR A 92 -0.65 -7.14 0.97
CA TYR A 92 -1.69 -6.41 0.22
C TYR A 92 -2.96 -7.23 -0.07
N VAL A 93 -2.91 -8.54 0.14
CA VAL A 93 -4.05 -9.47 -0.02
C VAL A 93 -4.28 -10.26 1.26
N PRO A 94 -5.48 -10.82 1.49
CA PRO A 94 -5.74 -11.69 2.63
C PRO A 94 -4.95 -13.00 2.56
N TYR A 95 -4.41 -13.46 3.69
CA TYR A 95 -3.68 -14.71 3.82
C TYR A 95 -4.51 -15.83 4.47
N PRO A 96 -4.19 -17.11 4.21
CA PRO A 96 -4.76 -18.21 4.97
C PRO A 96 -4.26 -18.20 6.42
N ASP A 97 -5.05 -18.80 7.31
CA ASP A 97 -4.80 -18.84 8.74
C ASP A 97 -3.42 -19.44 9.10
N THR A 98 -2.89 -20.36 8.30
CA THR A 98 -1.55 -20.96 8.50
C THR A 98 -0.42 -19.93 8.40
N VAL A 99 -0.55 -18.92 7.54
CA VAL A 99 0.45 -17.83 7.43
C VAL A 99 0.33 -16.89 8.62
N LEU A 100 -0.90 -16.54 9.03
CA LEU A 100 -1.16 -15.74 10.23
C LEU A 100 -0.56 -16.40 11.48
N GLU A 101 -0.85 -17.68 11.67
CA GLU A 101 -0.40 -18.47 12.81
C GLU A 101 1.13 -18.46 12.91
N GLY A 102 1.82 -18.78 11.82
CA GLY A 102 3.29 -18.78 11.77
C GLY A 102 3.89 -17.41 12.10
N PHE A 103 3.31 -16.33 11.58
CA PHE A 103 3.77 -14.98 11.86
C PHE A 103 3.56 -14.56 13.32
N TYR A 104 2.35 -14.74 13.86
CA TYR A 104 2.05 -14.35 15.23
C TYR A 104 2.90 -15.14 16.22
N LYS A 105 3.00 -16.46 16.02
CA LYS A 105 3.84 -17.33 16.83
C LYS A 105 5.29 -16.85 16.81
N LYS A 106 5.88 -16.67 15.63
CA LYS A 106 7.28 -16.26 15.49
C LYS A 106 7.55 -14.86 16.05
N ALA A 107 6.60 -13.93 15.92
CA ALA A 107 6.70 -12.59 16.51
C ALA A 107 6.71 -12.65 18.04
N ILE A 108 5.83 -13.43 18.64
CA ILE A 108 5.76 -13.60 20.10
C ILE A 108 7.00 -14.36 20.61
N GLU A 109 7.50 -15.36 19.89
CA GLU A 109 8.77 -16.03 20.20
C GLU A 109 9.96 -15.05 20.24
N ASN A 110 9.96 -14.07 19.32
CA ASN A 110 10.96 -13.00 19.26
C ASN A 110 10.68 -11.83 20.22
N GLY A 111 9.67 -11.96 21.08
CA GLY A 111 9.41 -11.07 22.21
C GLY A 111 8.48 -9.89 21.93
N LEU A 112 7.65 -9.99 20.89
CA LEU A 112 6.48 -9.11 20.75
C LEU A 112 5.46 -9.43 21.84
N ASN A 113 4.85 -8.40 22.44
CA ASN A 113 3.84 -8.56 23.49
C ASN A 113 2.43 -8.18 23.07
N VAL A 114 2.30 -7.08 22.33
CA VAL A 114 1.02 -6.54 21.91
C VAL A 114 0.96 -6.57 20.40
N MET A 115 -0.05 -7.23 19.86
CA MET A 115 -0.36 -7.09 18.44
C MET A 115 -1.60 -6.21 18.33
N ARG A 116 -1.42 -4.98 17.85
CA ARG A 116 -2.52 -4.08 17.50
C ARG A 116 -3.07 -4.49 16.13
N ILE A 117 -4.28 -5.04 16.11
CA ILE A 117 -4.93 -5.61 14.92
C ILE A 117 -6.05 -4.67 14.49
N PHE A 118 -5.98 -4.16 13.27
CA PHE A 118 -7.12 -3.45 12.66
C PHE A 118 -7.54 -4.11 11.35
N ASP A 119 -8.78 -3.90 10.96
CA ASP A 119 -9.25 -4.17 9.60
C ASP A 119 -9.59 -2.86 8.91
N ALA A 120 -9.26 -2.75 7.62
CA ALA A 120 -9.42 -1.51 6.86
C ALA A 120 -10.90 -1.15 6.60
N LEU A 121 -11.82 -2.10 6.78
CA LEU A 121 -13.27 -1.97 6.61
C LEU A 121 -14.02 -1.98 7.95
N ASN A 122 -13.32 -2.14 9.08
CA ASN A 122 -13.90 -2.51 10.37
C ASN A 122 -14.73 -3.81 10.31
N ASP A 123 -14.32 -4.75 9.44
CA ASP A 123 -14.89 -6.09 9.36
C ASP A 123 -14.29 -7.00 10.45
N LEU A 124 -15.16 -7.54 11.29
CA LEU A 124 -14.77 -8.40 12.40
C LEU A 124 -14.37 -9.80 11.93
N ASP A 125 -14.89 -10.26 10.79
CA ASP A 125 -14.54 -11.56 10.23
C ASP A 125 -13.06 -11.64 9.80
N ASN A 126 -12.47 -10.49 9.47
CA ASN A 126 -11.07 -10.37 9.11
C ASN A 126 -10.11 -10.37 10.32
N ILE A 127 -10.60 -10.17 11.53
CA ILE A 127 -9.74 -10.11 12.73
C ILE A 127 -10.01 -11.23 13.74
N LYS A 128 -11.16 -11.91 13.67
CA LYS A 128 -11.54 -12.96 14.65
C LYS A 128 -10.50 -14.07 14.81
N SER A 129 -9.91 -14.55 13.71
CA SER A 129 -8.88 -15.59 13.76
C SER A 129 -7.58 -15.06 14.38
N SER A 130 -7.22 -13.82 14.08
CA SER A 130 -6.04 -13.17 14.67
C SER A 130 -6.18 -13.02 16.18
N ILE A 131 -7.32 -12.53 16.67
CA ILE A 131 -7.60 -12.39 18.11
C ILE A 131 -7.44 -13.75 18.81
N LYS A 132 -8.08 -14.79 18.25
CA LYS A 132 -8.01 -16.15 18.79
C LYS A 132 -6.56 -16.65 18.87
N MET A 133 -5.81 -16.61 17.75
CA MET A 133 -4.44 -17.12 17.69
C MET A 133 -3.51 -16.41 18.68
N ILE A 134 -3.58 -15.08 18.76
CA ILE A 134 -2.73 -14.30 19.68
C ILE A 134 -3.03 -14.66 21.13
N ASN A 135 -4.31 -14.85 21.48
CA ASN A 135 -4.69 -15.29 22.82
C ASN A 135 -4.21 -16.72 23.13
N GLU A 136 -4.21 -17.63 22.15
CA GLU A 136 -3.68 -19.00 22.29
C GLU A 136 -2.16 -19.01 22.51
N PHE A 137 -1.44 -17.99 22.02
CA PHE A 137 0.00 -17.84 22.21
C PHE A 137 0.40 -17.08 23.47
N ASP A 138 -0.56 -16.69 24.31
CA ASP A 138 -0.24 -16.05 25.59
C ASP A 138 0.52 -17.02 26.51
N GLY A 139 1.67 -16.58 27.01
CA GLY A 139 2.60 -17.41 27.78
C GLY A 139 3.61 -18.19 26.93
N LEU A 140 3.55 -18.13 25.59
CA LEU A 140 4.52 -18.78 24.72
C LEU A 140 5.94 -18.27 25.02
N ASN A 141 6.87 -19.17 25.35
CA ASN A 141 8.22 -18.86 25.81
C ASN A 141 8.28 -17.89 27.02
N GLY A 142 7.23 -17.87 27.83
CA GLY A 142 7.09 -16.94 28.97
C GLY A 142 6.80 -15.49 28.57
N ASN A 143 6.46 -15.24 27.31
CA ASN A 143 6.06 -13.92 26.83
C ASN A 143 4.54 -13.74 26.98
N VAL A 144 4.14 -12.57 27.45
CA VAL A 144 2.72 -12.15 27.46
C VAL A 144 2.32 -11.83 26.02
N ALA A 145 1.14 -12.28 25.59
CA ALA A 145 0.53 -11.96 24.31
C ALA A 145 -0.86 -11.31 24.49
N ILE A 146 -1.00 -10.10 23.94
CA ILE A 146 -2.18 -9.24 24.03
C ILE A 146 -2.69 -8.95 22.63
N ALA A 147 -3.92 -9.38 22.36
CA ALA A 147 -4.70 -8.93 21.21
C ALA A 147 -5.30 -7.54 21.53
N ASP A 148 -4.70 -6.49 20.97
CA ASP A 148 -5.21 -5.12 20.99
C ASP A 148 -5.98 -4.88 19.69
N THR A 149 -7.31 -4.79 19.74
CA THR A 149 -8.11 -4.59 18.52
C THR A 149 -8.38 -3.12 18.28
N ALA A 150 -8.14 -2.66 17.06
CA ALA A 150 -8.28 -1.26 16.69
C ALA A 150 -9.54 -1.03 15.84
N VAL A 151 -10.46 -0.21 16.35
CA VAL A 151 -11.59 0.30 15.59
C VAL A 151 -11.11 1.51 14.79
N CYS A 152 -11.07 1.42 13.46
CA CYS A 152 -10.68 2.54 12.62
C CYS A 152 -11.75 3.63 12.66
N TYR A 153 -11.39 4.81 13.15
CA TYR A 153 -12.28 5.95 13.15
C TYR A 153 -12.45 6.51 11.75
N THR A 154 -13.68 6.86 11.40
CA THR A 154 -13.99 7.56 10.16
C THR A 154 -15.27 8.37 10.32
N ILE A 155 -15.59 9.17 9.32
CA ILE A 155 -16.75 10.07 9.36
C ILE A 155 -17.59 9.91 8.11
N ASP A 156 -18.88 10.23 8.23
CA ASP A 156 -19.77 10.35 7.08
C ASP A 156 -19.35 11.57 6.25
N PRO A 157 -19.47 11.53 4.91
CA PRO A 157 -19.19 12.68 4.08
C PRO A 157 -19.93 13.95 4.54
N LYS A 158 -19.28 15.11 4.42
CA LYS A 158 -19.92 16.41 4.68
C LYS A 158 -21.28 16.54 3.99
N GLY A 159 -22.26 17.05 4.75
CA GLY A 159 -23.63 17.26 4.27
C GLY A 159 -24.51 16.01 4.30
N THR A 160 -24.02 14.87 4.81
CA THR A 160 -24.88 13.70 5.05
C THR A 160 -25.97 14.05 6.09
N PRO A 161 -27.27 13.85 5.77
CA PRO A 161 -28.37 14.06 6.70
C PRO A 161 -28.18 13.27 8.01
N GLU A 162 -28.65 13.80 9.14
CA GLU A 162 -28.40 13.20 10.46
C GLU A 162 -28.97 11.78 10.56
N GLU A 163 -30.14 11.57 9.97
CA GLU A 163 -30.84 10.28 9.89
C GLU A 163 -30.16 9.26 8.99
N GLU A 164 -29.24 9.69 8.11
CA GLU A 164 -28.46 8.83 7.21
C GLU A 164 -27.05 8.56 7.73
N LYS A 165 -26.63 9.20 8.83
CA LYS A 165 -25.27 9.02 9.39
C LYS A 165 -25.06 7.60 9.89
N ILE A 166 -23.99 6.99 9.41
CA ILE A 166 -23.59 5.64 9.78
C ILE A 166 -22.57 5.66 10.92
N PHE A 167 -21.63 6.61 10.89
CA PHE A 167 -20.49 6.64 11.81
C PHE A 167 -20.82 7.40 13.11
N THR A 168 -21.87 6.95 13.79
CA THR A 168 -22.31 7.48 15.09
C THR A 168 -21.42 6.97 16.24
N ASP A 169 -21.57 7.52 17.45
CA ASP A 169 -20.85 6.97 18.61
C ASP A 169 -21.20 5.50 18.83
N ASP A 170 -22.47 5.15 18.65
CA ASP A 170 -22.98 3.79 18.86
C ASP A 170 -22.36 2.81 17.87
N TYR A 171 -22.11 3.22 16.62
CA TYR A 171 -21.35 2.40 15.67
C TYR A 171 -19.98 2.00 16.22
N PHE A 172 -19.20 2.98 16.69
CA PHE A 172 -17.84 2.71 17.19
C PHE A 172 -17.86 1.91 18.49
N VAL A 173 -18.78 2.23 19.40
CA VAL A 173 -18.95 1.49 20.67
C VAL A 173 -19.38 0.05 20.41
N ASN A 174 -20.33 -0.19 19.50
CA ASN A 174 -20.78 -1.54 19.19
C ASN A 174 -19.65 -2.38 18.56
N LYS A 175 -18.86 -1.80 17.63
CA LYS A 175 -17.68 -2.47 17.08
C LYS A 175 -16.67 -2.85 18.16
N ALA A 176 -16.38 -1.93 19.07
CA ALA A 176 -15.48 -2.18 20.18
C ALA A 176 -15.98 -3.30 21.12
N VAL A 177 -17.27 -3.29 21.46
CA VAL A 177 -17.90 -4.33 22.30
C VAL A 177 -17.88 -5.70 21.62
N GLU A 178 -18.10 -5.75 20.31
CA GLU A 178 -17.99 -6.99 19.54
C GLU A 178 -16.56 -7.51 19.49
N MET A 179 -15.56 -6.64 19.36
CA MET A 179 -14.15 -7.02 19.45
C MET A 179 -13.79 -7.59 20.83
N GLU A 180 -14.27 -6.97 21.92
CA GLU A 180 -14.08 -7.50 23.28
C GLU A 180 -14.74 -8.87 23.44
N LYS A 181 -15.96 -9.07 22.91
CA LYS A 181 -16.64 -10.37 22.92
C LYS A 181 -15.87 -11.46 22.16
N LEU A 182 -15.11 -11.10 21.12
CA LEU A 182 -14.23 -12.02 20.40
C LEU A 182 -12.93 -12.34 21.16
N GLY A 183 -12.69 -11.68 22.29
CA GLY A 183 -11.54 -11.93 23.18
C GLY A 183 -10.43 -10.89 23.08
N ALA A 184 -10.69 -9.70 22.53
CA ALA A 184 -9.72 -8.60 22.63
C ALA A 184 -9.39 -8.32 24.10
N LYS A 185 -8.10 -8.20 24.42
CA LYS A 185 -7.61 -7.88 25.78
C LYS A 185 -7.36 -6.37 25.96
N MET A 186 -7.47 -5.60 24.89
CA MET A 186 -7.35 -4.14 24.81
C MET A 186 -8.10 -3.67 23.55
N VAL A 187 -8.68 -2.47 23.58
CA VAL A 187 -9.31 -1.87 22.39
C VAL A 187 -8.73 -0.49 22.13
N THR A 188 -8.24 -0.25 20.91
CA THR A 188 -7.78 1.06 20.45
C THR A 188 -8.85 1.75 19.58
N LEU A 189 -9.20 3.00 19.89
CA LEU A 189 -9.84 3.88 18.90
C LEU A 189 -8.75 4.45 17.99
N LYS A 190 -8.70 4.01 16.73
CA LYS A 190 -7.63 4.34 15.79
C LYS A 190 -8.05 5.40 14.79
N ASP A 191 -7.66 6.64 15.04
CA ASP A 191 -7.86 7.78 14.16
C ASP A 191 -6.63 8.04 13.27
N MET A 192 -6.50 7.25 12.20
CA MET A 192 -5.36 7.31 11.26
C MET A 192 -5.22 8.62 10.49
N ALA A 193 -6.28 9.43 10.42
CA ALA A 193 -6.30 10.67 9.65
C ALA A 193 -6.25 11.93 10.54
N GLY A 194 -6.43 11.79 11.85
CA GLY A 194 -6.50 12.91 12.78
C GLY A 194 -7.86 13.63 12.76
N LEU A 195 -8.94 12.92 12.39
CA LEU A 195 -10.27 13.48 12.16
C LEU A 195 -11.16 13.49 13.40
N VAL A 196 -10.77 12.82 14.48
CA VAL A 196 -11.50 12.92 15.75
C VAL A 196 -11.27 14.33 16.29
N ASN A 197 -12.27 15.19 16.24
CA ASN A 197 -12.24 16.50 16.88
C ASN A 197 -12.54 16.40 18.40
N PRO A 198 -12.27 17.46 19.17
CA PRO A 198 -12.48 17.43 20.61
C PRO A 198 -13.92 17.16 21.03
N SER A 199 -14.93 17.74 20.37
CA SER A 199 -16.34 17.48 20.73
C SER A 199 -16.73 16.03 20.52
N ARG A 200 -16.17 15.38 19.48
CA ARG A 200 -16.45 13.97 19.23
C ARG A 200 -15.89 13.09 20.33
N ILE A 201 -14.63 13.29 20.71
CA ILE A 201 -14.01 12.45 21.74
C ILE A 201 -14.60 12.74 23.13
N PHE A 202 -15.10 13.95 23.35
CA PHE A 202 -15.84 14.34 24.56
C PHE A 202 -17.03 13.40 24.82
N THR A 203 -17.77 13.00 23.78
CA THR A 203 -18.94 12.10 23.92
C THR A 203 -18.58 10.63 23.75
N LEU A 204 -17.66 10.30 22.84
CA LEU A 204 -17.33 8.92 22.49
C LEU A 204 -16.51 8.21 23.57
N MET A 205 -15.50 8.86 24.15
CA MET A 205 -14.59 8.22 25.11
C MET A 205 -15.33 7.73 26.38
N PRO A 206 -16.21 8.51 27.02
CA PRO A 206 -16.98 8.03 28.17
C PRO A 206 -17.87 6.83 27.84
N LYS A 207 -18.44 6.79 26.62
CA LYS A 207 -19.26 5.66 26.18
C LYS A 207 -18.43 4.39 25.99
N LEU A 208 -17.24 4.49 25.38
CA LEU A 208 -16.30 3.37 25.25
C LEU A 208 -15.89 2.85 26.64
N LYS A 209 -15.45 3.76 27.53
CA LYS A 209 -15.04 3.42 28.90
C LYS A 209 -16.14 2.80 29.74
N LYS A 210 -17.41 3.16 29.50
CA LYS A 210 -18.56 2.56 30.17
C LYS A 210 -18.92 1.18 29.60
N ALA A 211 -18.75 1.00 28.29
CA ALA A 211 -19.18 -0.21 27.59
C ALA A 211 -18.17 -1.36 27.67
N LEU A 212 -16.88 -1.04 27.80
CA LEU A 212 -15.76 -2.00 27.76
C LEU A 212 -15.21 -2.25 29.16
N SER A 213 -14.82 -3.50 29.42
CA SER A 213 -14.12 -3.90 30.64
C SER A 213 -12.60 -3.92 30.47
N VAL A 214 -12.12 -4.07 29.23
CA VAL A 214 -10.70 -4.00 28.87
C VAL A 214 -10.19 -2.55 28.73
N PRO A 215 -8.87 -2.31 28.83
CA PRO A 215 -8.29 -0.99 28.63
C PRO A 215 -8.62 -0.41 27.24
N VAL A 216 -8.90 0.89 27.22
CA VAL A 216 -9.18 1.69 26.03
C VAL A 216 -7.99 2.61 25.75
N ASP A 217 -7.46 2.46 24.54
CA ASP A 217 -6.37 3.26 24.00
C ASP A 217 -6.88 4.24 22.96
N PHE A 218 -6.31 5.44 22.90
CA PHE A 218 -6.61 6.44 21.88
C PHE A 218 -5.39 6.76 21.04
N HIS A 219 -5.50 6.48 19.74
CA HIS A 219 -4.51 6.75 18.73
C HIS A 219 -5.03 7.81 17.76
N THR A 220 -4.28 8.89 17.55
CA THR A 220 -4.61 9.96 16.58
C THR A 220 -3.35 10.61 16.01
N HIS A 221 -3.53 11.40 14.95
CA HIS A 221 -2.49 12.20 14.31
C HIS A 221 -2.83 13.69 14.36
N CYS A 222 -1.82 14.57 14.31
CA CYS A 222 -2.01 16.02 14.39
C CYS A 222 -2.32 16.71 13.04
N THR A 223 -2.38 15.97 11.92
CA THR A 223 -2.38 16.57 10.56
C THR A 223 -3.47 17.63 10.37
N PRO A 224 -4.73 17.40 10.78
CA PRO A 224 -5.82 18.38 10.62
C PRO A 224 -5.87 19.44 11.72
N GLY A 225 -4.95 19.36 12.71
CA GLY A 225 -4.90 20.27 13.85
C GLY A 225 -5.77 19.86 15.05
N TYR A 226 -6.35 18.66 15.07
CA TYR A 226 -7.17 18.20 16.21
C TYR A 226 -6.37 17.40 17.25
N GLY A 227 -5.26 16.76 16.85
CA GLY A 227 -4.58 15.74 17.64
C GLY A 227 -4.32 16.11 19.11
N LEU A 228 -3.65 17.23 19.38
CA LEU A 228 -3.33 17.64 20.76
C LEU A 228 -4.60 17.89 21.60
N ALA A 229 -5.56 18.63 21.05
CA ALA A 229 -6.82 18.95 21.71
C ALA A 229 -7.70 17.72 21.97
N SER A 230 -7.71 16.77 21.02
CA SER A 230 -8.45 15.52 21.15
C SER A 230 -7.82 14.58 22.16
N VAL A 231 -6.48 14.50 22.23
CA VAL A 231 -5.79 13.72 23.28
C VAL A 231 -6.04 14.34 24.65
N LEU A 232 -5.95 15.67 24.80
CA LEU A 232 -6.29 16.34 26.06
C LEU A 232 -7.73 16.01 26.50
N THR A 233 -8.69 16.11 25.58
CA THR A 233 -10.09 15.79 25.87
C THR A 233 -10.26 14.30 26.23
N ALA A 234 -9.61 13.37 25.53
CA ALA A 234 -9.62 11.95 25.87
C ALA A 234 -9.07 11.68 27.28
N ILE A 235 -7.97 12.35 27.65
CA ILE A 235 -7.40 12.31 29.00
C ILE A 235 -8.45 12.79 30.00
N ILE A 236 -9.07 13.95 29.82
CA ILE A 236 -10.11 14.45 30.72
C ILE A 236 -11.29 13.46 30.83
N GLN A 237 -11.67 12.81 29.73
CA GLN A 237 -12.78 11.86 29.67
C GLN A 237 -12.50 10.43 30.15
N GLY A 238 -11.31 10.16 30.70
CA GLY A 238 -11.07 8.88 31.37
C GLY A 238 -10.38 7.81 30.54
N VAL A 239 -9.75 8.15 29.40
CA VAL A 239 -8.94 7.17 28.63
C VAL A 239 -7.83 6.55 29.50
N ASP A 240 -7.50 5.28 29.25
CA ASP A 240 -6.47 4.55 30.01
C ASP A 240 -5.07 4.75 29.41
N ILE A 241 -4.99 4.68 28.08
CA ILE A 241 -3.74 4.75 27.30
C ILE A 241 -3.89 5.81 26.21
N VAL A 242 -2.82 6.57 25.98
CA VAL A 242 -2.72 7.41 24.79
C VAL A 242 -1.42 7.12 24.05
N ASP A 243 -1.52 7.17 22.72
CA ASP A 243 -0.37 7.10 21.82
C ASP A 243 0.30 8.47 21.71
N THR A 244 1.62 8.51 21.88
CA THR A 244 2.42 9.74 21.76
C THR A 244 3.71 9.50 21.00
N ASN A 245 4.34 10.60 20.55
CA ASN A 245 5.70 10.60 20.03
C ASN A 245 6.59 11.48 20.91
N ILE A 246 7.90 11.23 20.93
CA ILE A 246 8.87 12.11 21.58
C ILE A 246 9.13 13.32 20.68
N TRP A 247 9.28 14.50 21.30
CA TRP A 247 9.37 15.84 20.68
C TRP A 247 9.68 15.87 19.19
N TRP A 248 10.90 15.50 18.77
CA TRP A 248 11.40 15.62 17.39
C TRP A 248 10.66 14.78 16.35
N PHE A 249 9.87 13.80 16.79
CA PHE A 249 9.11 12.85 16.00
C PHE A 249 7.59 13.01 16.21
N GLY A 250 7.16 14.04 16.94
CA GLY A 250 5.74 14.34 17.19
C GLY A 250 5.21 15.54 16.39
N GLY A 251 3.88 15.65 16.37
CA GLY A 251 3.15 16.72 15.69
C GLY A 251 3.09 16.56 14.16
N GLY A 252 2.40 17.48 13.49
CA GLY A 252 2.17 17.40 12.04
C GLY A 252 1.48 16.09 11.66
N SER A 253 2.10 15.29 10.78
CA SER A 253 1.56 13.99 10.39
C SER A 253 1.72 12.90 11.45
N ALA A 254 2.42 13.13 12.56
CA ALA A 254 2.61 12.17 13.65
C ALA A 254 1.62 12.42 14.82
N ALA A 255 1.71 11.60 15.87
CA ALA A 255 0.92 11.77 17.09
C ALA A 255 1.44 12.97 17.93
N PRO A 256 0.66 13.47 18.92
CA PRO A 256 1.10 14.55 19.78
C PRO A 256 2.41 14.23 20.52
N ALA A 257 3.20 15.29 20.78
CA ALA A 257 4.43 15.17 21.54
C ALA A 257 4.13 14.89 23.03
N ILE A 258 4.75 13.85 23.60
CA ILE A 258 4.57 13.47 25.01
C ILE A 258 4.90 14.61 25.98
N GLU A 259 5.85 15.48 25.64
CA GLU A 259 6.21 16.60 26.49
C GLU A 259 5.04 17.59 26.70
N LEU A 260 4.20 17.81 25.69
CA LEU A 260 3.01 18.64 25.86
C LEU A 260 1.97 17.91 26.72
N ILE A 261 1.84 16.59 26.53
CA ILE A 261 0.95 15.75 27.35
C ILE A 261 1.38 15.73 28.82
N ASP A 262 2.68 15.70 29.11
CA ASP A 262 3.24 15.78 30.46
C ASP A 262 2.89 17.11 31.15
N ILE A 263 3.00 18.24 30.45
CA ILE A 263 2.59 19.55 31.00
C ILE A 263 1.10 19.55 31.35
N PHE A 264 0.24 19.06 30.44
CA PHE A 264 -1.19 18.94 30.71
C PHE A 264 -1.49 18.02 31.90
N CYS A 265 -0.83 16.85 31.98
CA CYS A 265 -1.02 15.90 33.07
C CYS A 265 -0.61 16.49 34.42
N LYS A 266 0.52 17.22 34.48
CA LYS A 266 0.96 17.93 35.70
C LYS A 266 -0.07 18.96 36.16
N LYS A 267 -0.62 19.78 35.24
CA LYS A 267 -1.67 20.76 35.55
C LYS A 267 -2.99 20.10 35.97
N LEU A 268 -3.31 18.91 35.44
CA LEU A 268 -4.49 18.13 35.80
C LEU A 268 -4.33 17.28 37.07
N GLY A 269 -3.11 17.19 37.64
CA GLY A 269 -2.82 16.29 38.75
C GLY A 269 -2.89 14.79 38.38
N ILE A 270 -2.61 14.47 37.12
CA ILE A 270 -2.54 13.10 36.59
C ILE A 270 -1.07 12.68 36.51
N GLU A 271 -0.77 11.49 37.03
CA GLU A 271 0.59 10.93 37.01
C GLU A 271 0.84 10.17 35.70
N LEU A 272 1.92 10.50 34.99
CA LEU A 272 2.45 9.66 33.92
C LEU A 272 3.34 8.57 34.52
N GLU A 273 3.17 7.33 34.07
CA GLU A 273 4.04 6.21 34.51
C GLU A 273 5.41 6.18 33.81
N VAL A 274 5.70 7.20 32.98
CA VAL A 274 6.93 7.34 32.20
C VAL A 274 7.94 8.20 32.95
N ASN A 275 9.22 7.81 32.93
CA ASN A 275 10.31 8.63 33.43
C ASN A 275 10.70 9.72 32.42
N MET A 276 10.17 10.93 32.61
CA MET A 276 10.39 12.07 31.72
C MET A 276 11.84 12.59 31.69
N GLU A 277 12.66 12.32 32.72
CA GLU A 277 14.09 12.65 32.69
C GLU A 277 14.84 11.78 31.66
N ALA A 278 14.49 10.50 31.57
CA ALA A 278 15.01 9.61 30.54
C ALA A 278 14.49 10.00 29.15
N VAL A 279 13.22 10.42 29.04
CA VAL A 279 12.66 10.97 27.79
C VAL A 279 13.47 12.19 27.31
N ALA A 280 13.91 13.07 28.21
CA ALA A 280 14.78 14.19 27.84
C ALA A 280 16.12 13.72 27.22
N LYS A 281 16.76 12.70 27.81
CA LYS A 281 17.98 12.09 27.24
C LYS A 281 17.72 11.49 25.85
N ILE A 282 16.60 10.77 25.69
CA ILE A 282 16.18 10.20 24.40
C ILE A 282 15.97 11.31 23.38
N ARG A 283 15.26 12.38 23.75
CA ARG A 283 15.02 13.56 22.89
C ARG A 283 16.32 14.16 22.39
N HIS A 284 17.35 14.31 23.22
CA HIS A 284 18.63 14.83 22.76
C HIS A 284 19.28 13.93 21.70
N GLU A 285 19.23 12.60 21.86
CA GLU A 285 19.78 11.68 20.86
C GLU A 285 18.91 11.59 19.59
N LEU A 286 17.58 11.73 19.72
CA LEU A 286 16.67 11.76 18.58
C LEU A 286 16.94 12.95 17.64
N LYS A 287 17.53 14.04 18.14
CA LYS A 287 18.00 15.15 17.29
C LYS A 287 19.04 14.66 16.28
N ASN A 288 19.97 13.79 16.69
CA ASN A 288 20.95 13.18 15.81
C ASN A 288 20.31 12.20 14.83
N ALA A 289 19.37 11.38 15.30
CA ALA A 289 18.63 10.46 14.45
C ALA A 289 17.83 11.20 13.36
N ARG A 290 17.16 12.31 13.70
CA ARG A 290 16.43 13.14 12.73
C ARG A 290 17.37 13.80 11.71
N LYS A 291 18.56 14.26 12.12
CA LYS A 291 19.59 14.76 11.18
C LYS A 291 20.00 13.70 10.17
N ALA A 292 20.17 12.44 10.62
CA ALA A 292 20.48 11.32 9.72
C ALA A 292 19.33 11.00 8.74
N LEU A 293 18.12 11.48 9.02
CA LEU A 293 16.92 11.31 8.19
C LEU A 293 16.59 12.55 7.35
N ALA A 294 17.48 13.54 7.26
CA ALA A 294 17.22 14.82 6.59
C ALA A 294 16.77 14.68 5.12
N ASP A 295 17.22 13.65 4.41
CA ASP A 295 16.83 13.36 3.02
C ASP A 295 15.35 12.96 2.89
N PHE A 296 14.72 12.57 4.00
CA PHE A 296 13.33 12.12 4.07
C PHE A 296 12.45 13.07 4.91
N ASP A 297 13.03 14.08 5.55
CA ASP A 297 12.32 15.06 6.36
C ASP A 297 11.77 16.19 5.48
N LEU A 298 10.45 16.20 5.28
CA LEU A 298 9.76 17.27 4.54
C LEU A 298 9.89 18.65 5.21
N ASN A 299 10.28 18.69 6.49
CA ASN A 299 10.46 19.90 7.28
C ASN A 299 11.92 20.12 7.68
N LYS A 300 12.91 19.56 6.97
CA LYS A 300 14.34 19.64 7.33
C LYS A 300 14.87 21.05 7.62
N ASP A 301 14.28 22.08 7.01
CA ASP A 301 14.68 23.49 7.14
C ASP A 301 13.83 24.26 8.19
N LYS A 302 12.83 23.62 8.80
CA LYS A 302 11.83 24.22 9.70
C LYS A 302 11.46 23.26 10.84
N TRP A 303 12.43 22.92 11.68
CA TRP A 303 12.17 22.12 12.87
C TRP A 303 11.43 22.93 13.93
N GLN A 304 10.67 22.24 14.77
CA GLN A 304 10.17 22.82 16.02
C GLN A 304 11.35 23.33 16.88
N ARG A 305 11.08 24.28 17.78
CA ARG A 305 12.07 24.78 18.74
C ARG A 305 12.53 23.65 19.64
N ASP A 306 13.75 23.76 20.15
CA ASP A 306 14.24 22.83 21.17
C ASP A 306 13.34 22.94 22.41
N PHE A 307 12.86 21.81 22.92
CA PHE A 307 11.86 21.79 23.99
C PHE A 307 12.40 22.45 25.26
N ASP A 308 13.62 22.11 25.68
CA ASP A 308 14.16 22.58 26.96
C ASP A 308 14.40 24.09 26.94
N GLU A 309 14.94 24.59 25.82
CA GLU A 309 15.15 26.02 25.60
C GLU A 309 13.80 26.77 25.55
N ALA A 310 12.86 26.29 24.72
CA ALA A 310 11.57 26.93 24.56
C ALA A 310 10.70 26.88 25.83
N PHE A 311 10.78 25.79 26.60
CA PHE A 311 10.06 25.64 27.86
C PHE A 311 10.65 26.54 28.95
N ALA A 312 11.98 26.65 29.03
CA ALA A 312 12.64 27.56 29.99
C ALA A 312 12.34 29.04 29.69
N GLU A 313 12.19 29.39 28.41
CA GLU A 313 11.84 30.75 27.96
C GLU A 313 10.31 31.01 27.92
N MET A 314 9.49 30.02 28.29
CA MET A 314 8.04 30.09 28.12
C MET A 314 7.44 31.22 28.96
N ALA A 315 6.84 32.20 28.28
CA ALA A 315 6.17 33.31 28.93
C ALA A 315 4.87 32.86 29.64
N ALA A 316 4.48 33.61 30.67
CA ALA A 316 3.29 33.30 31.48
C ALA A 316 2.00 33.24 30.63
N GLU A 317 1.94 34.02 29.55
CA GLU A 317 0.82 34.02 28.61
C GLU A 317 0.67 32.69 27.88
N ILE A 318 1.78 32.01 27.55
CA ILE A 318 1.74 30.69 26.90
C ILE A 318 1.39 29.61 27.93
N ASP A 319 1.90 29.70 29.16
CA ASP A 319 1.50 28.80 30.24
C ASP A 319 -0.01 28.89 30.52
N ALA A 320 -0.57 30.10 30.49
CA ALA A 320 -2.00 30.34 30.67
C ALA A 320 -2.86 29.73 29.54
N GLU A 321 -2.33 29.54 28.33
CA GLU A 321 -3.04 28.84 27.25
C GLU A 321 -3.22 27.34 27.57
N PHE A 322 -2.34 26.71 28.36
CA PHE A 322 -2.56 25.33 28.81
C PHE A 322 -3.76 25.25 29.78
N ASP A 323 -3.88 26.20 30.71
CA ASP A 323 -5.02 26.25 31.64
C ASP A 323 -6.31 26.55 30.89
N ARG A 324 -6.26 27.48 29.93
CA ARG A 324 -7.39 27.79 29.04
C ARG A 324 -7.83 26.57 28.23
N ALA A 325 -6.89 25.82 27.66
CA ALA A 325 -7.19 24.58 26.94
C ALA A 325 -7.87 23.55 27.86
N ILE A 326 -7.37 23.35 29.08
CA ILE A 326 -7.98 22.43 30.05
C ILE A 326 -9.43 22.82 30.36
N GLU A 327 -9.69 24.09 30.65
CA GLU A 327 -11.03 24.56 30.99
C GLU A 327 -11.98 24.49 29.80
N ALA A 328 -11.51 24.83 28.60
CA ALA A 328 -12.29 24.68 27.37
C ALA A 328 -12.62 23.21 27.08
N ALA A 329 -11.67 22.28 27.27
CA ALA A 329 -11.89 20.85 27.09
C ALA A 329 -12.91 20.29 28.09
N LYS A 330 -12.83 20.65 29.38
CA LYS A 330 -13.82 20.26 30.40
C LYS A 330 -15.22 20.77 30.07
N ALA A 331 -15.31 21.97 29.51
CA ALA A 331 -16.57 22.62 29.14
C ALA A 331 -17.08 22.26 27.74
N ASN A 332 -16.39 21.37 27.01
CA ASN A 332 -16.69 21.03 25.61
C ASN A 332 -16.78 22.24 24.66
N LYS A 333 -15.88 23.20 24.83
CA LYS A 333 -15.79 24.40 23.98
C LYS A 333 -14.72 24.22 22.90
N GLU A 334 -15.08 23.52 21.83
CA GLU A 334 -14.14 23.10 20.80
C GLU A 334 -13.32 24.24 20.18
N GLU A 335 -13.95 25.34 19.77
CA GLU A 335 -13.25 26.45 19.13
C GLU A 335 -12.24 27.12 20.08
N GLU A 336 -12.62 27.35 21.35
CA GLU A 336 -11.72 27.92 22.36
C GLU A 336 -10.54 26.98 22.67
N LEU A 337 -10.81 25.67 22.74
CA LEU A 337 -9.80 24.65 22.96
C LEU A 337 -8.80 24.57 21.80
N LEU A 338 -9.29 24.53 20.55
CA LEU A 338 -8.44 24.47 19.37
C LEU A 338 -7.54 25.71 19.26
N ASP A 339 -8.10 26.91 19.49
CA ASP A 339 -7.32 28.15 19.51
C ASP A 339 -6.19 28.10 20.56
N ALA A 340 -6.48 27.65 21.78
CA ALA A 340 -5.47 27.52 22.84
C ALA A 340 -4.38 26.50 22.47
N CYS A 341 -4.76 25.31 21.99
CA CYS A 341 -3.81 24.29 21.56
C CYS A 341 -2.94 24.77 20.38
N HIS A 342 -3.51 25.45 19.39
CA HIS A 342 -2.75 25.94 18.24
C HIS A 342 -1.77 27.06 18.62
N LYS A 343 -2.10 27.90 19.61
CA LYS A 343 -1.15 28.89 20.16
C LYS A 343 0.02 28.22 20.87
N ILE A 344 -0.24 27.18 21.65
CA ILE A 344 0.82 26.36 22.28
C ILE A 344 1.71 25.75 21.21
N GLU A 345 1.13 25.03 20.24
CA GLU A 345 1.87 24.38 19.16
C GLU A 345 2.68 25.38 18.32
N ALA A 346 2.11 26.54 18.01
CA ALA A 346 2.78 27.61 17.28
C ALA A 346 3.96 28.20 18.07
N TYR A 347 3.83 28.39 19.39
CA TYR A 347 4.93 28.86 20.24
C TYR A 347 6.14 27.92 20.20
N PHE A 348 5.88 26.61 20.22
CA PHE A 348 6.90 25.57 20.12
C PHE A 348 7.37 25.31 18.68
N GLY A 349 6.73 25.89 17.67
CA GLY A 349 7.15 25.77 16.28
C GLY A 349 6.72 24.46 15.60
N PHE A 350 5.67 23.81 16.08
CA PHE A 350 5.09 22.67 15.36
C PHE A 350 4.46 23.11 14.03
N PRO A 351 4.35 22.22 13.03
CA PRO A 351 3.67 22.51 11.78
C PRO A 351 2.22 22.96 12.01
N LYS A 352 1.79 23.99 11.26
CA LYS A 352 0.38 24.43 11.28
C LYS A 352 -0.56 23.33 10.78
N PRO A 353 -1.83 23.34 11.21
CA PRO A 353 -2.86 22.45 10.67
C PRO A 353 -2.89 22.48 9.14
N ASN A 354 -3.00 21.30 8.54
CA ASN A 354 -3.18 21.19 7.09
C ASN A 354 -4.66 21.32 6.75
N GLU A 355 -5.08 22.54 6.43
CA GLU A 355 -6.47 22.86 6.09
C GLU A 355 -6.98 22.09 4.86
N ILE A 356 -6.13 21.72 3.92
CA ILE A 356 -6.55 20.92 2.75
C ILE A 356 -6.95 19.51 3.19
N VAL A 357 -6.10 18.87 3.98
CA VAL A 357 -6.33 17.52 4.54
C VAL A 357 -7.57 17.54 5.45
N LYS A 358 -7.69 18.56 6.31
CA LYS A 358 -8.85 18.77 7.19
C LYS A 358 -10.14 18.93 6.39
N ASN A 359 -10.12 19.75 5.34
CA ASN A 359 -11.33 20.02 4.55
C ASN A 359 -11.75 18.84 3.69
N ALA A 360 -10.78 18.05 3.21
CA ALA A 360 -11.02 16.88 2.39
C ALA A 360 -11.33 15.60 3.18
N GLU A 361 -11.11 15.59 4.49
CA GLU A 361 -11.39 14.43 5.35
C GLU A 361 -10.58 13.18 4.94
N VAL A 362 -9.34 13.40 4.48
CA VAL A 362 -8.42 12.33 4.02
C VAL A 362 -7.18 12.25 4.90
N PRO A 363 -6.47 11.11 4.94
CA PRO A 363 -5.15 11.05 5.57
C PRO A 363 -4.11 11.91 4.82
N GLY A 364 -3.18 12.55 5.54
CA GLY A 364 -2.13 13.38 4.92
C GLY A 364 -1.25 12.62 3.92
N GLY A 365 -0.92 11.36 4.23
CA GLY A 365 -0.15 10.50 3.31
C GLY A 365 -0.88 10.21 1.99
N MET A 366 -2.22 10.10 2.02
CA MET A 366 -3.03 9.90 0.81
C MET A 366 -2.95 11.14 -0.08
N TYR A 367 -3.11 12.33 0.50
CA TYR A 367 -3.00 13.60 -0.22
C TYR A 367 -1.63 13.78 -0.90
N SER A 368 -0.53 13.61 -0.15
CA SER A 368 0.82 13.77 -0.69
C SER A 368 1.12 12.78 -1.83
N ASN A 369 0.63 11.53 -1.72
CA ASN A 369 0.77 10.54 -2.79
C ASN A 369 -0.04 10.94 -4.03
N MET A 370 -1.27 11.43 -3.87
CA MET A 370 -2.08 11.92 -5.00
C MET A 370 -1.38 13.08 -5.71
N VAL A 371 -0.83 14.04 -4.97
CA VAL A 371 -0.06 15.16 -5.54
C VAL A 371 1.16 14.66 -6.31
N ALA A 372 1.92 13.72 -5.74
CA ALA A 372 3.08 13.13 -6.43
C ALA A 372 2.68 12.39 -7.72
N ASN A 373 1.58 11.62 -7.68
CA ASN A 373 1.05 10.92 -8.85
C ASN A 373 0.63 11.90 -9.95
N LEU A 374 -0.12 12.95 -9.59
CA LEU A 374 -0.56 13.96 -10.57
C LEU A 374 0.60 14.74 -11.18
N ARG A 375 1.65 15.04 -10.40
CA ARG A 375 2.89 15.64 -10.93
C ARG A 375 3.58 14.73 -11.94
N ALA A 376 3.67 13.43 -11.65
CA ALA A 376 4.23 12.47 -12.60
C ALA A 376 3.42 12.38 -13.91
N LEU A 377 2.10 12.60 -13.83
CA LEU A 377 1.20 12.66 -14.97
C LEU A 377 1.15 14.03 -15.66
N LYS A 378 1.82 15.06 -15.12
CA LYS A 378 1.70 16.46 -15.55
C LYS A 378 0.23 16.95 -15.59
N ALA A 379 -0.53 16.53 -14.58
CA ALA A 379 -1.97 16.74 -14.47
C ALA A 379 -2.34 17.33 -13.10
N GLU A 380 -1.48 18.19 -12.54
CA GLU A 380 -1.65 18.80 -11.21
C GLU A 380 -2.93 19.61 -11.08
N ASP A 381 -3.43 20.15 -12.19
CA ASP A 381 -4.68 20.88 -12.29
C ASP A 381 -5.92 19.98 -12.05
N VAL A 382 -5.78 18.66 -12.05
CA VAL A 382 -6.83 17.68 -11.72
C VAL A 382 -7.06 17.56 -10.21
N LEU A 383 -6.12 17.99 -9.38
CA LEU A 383 -6.12 17.69 -7.94
C LEU A 383 -7.42 18.13 -7.26
N GLU A 384 -7.88 19.34 -7.52
CA GLU A 384 -9.09 19.88 -6.89
C GLU A 384 -10.34 19.06 -7.23
N GLU A 385 -10.49 18.71 -8.51
CA GLU A 385 -11.58 17.87 -8.99
C GLU A 385 -11.51 16.45 -8.40
N ALA A 386 -10.32 15.83 -8.39
CA ALA A 386 -10.12 14.51 -7.81
C ALA A 386 -10.47 14.49 -6.32
N MET A 387 -10.05 15.51 -5.57
CA MET A 387 -10.36 15.64 -4.13
C MET A 387 -11.86 15.79 -3.88
N ALA A 388 -12.56 16.57 -4.71
CA ALA A 388 -14.02 16.72 -4.63
C ALA A 388 -14.78 15.41 -4.96
N LEU A 389 -14.14 14.47 -5.66
CA LEU A 389 -14.73 13.17 -6.03
C LEU A 389 -14.51 12.07 -5.00
N ILE A 390 -13.62 12.25 -4.04
CA ILE A 390 -13.35 11.26 -2.98
C ILE A 390 -14.62 10.85 -2.23
N PRO A 391 -15.49 11.78 -1.77
CA PRO A 391 -16.74 11.42 -1.11
C PRO A 391 -17.64 10.51 -1.95
N LYS A 392 -17.73 10.78 -3.26
CA LYS A 392 -18.50 9.96 -4.20
C LYS A 392 -17.90 8.55 -4.31
N VAL A 393 -16.62 8.45 -4.63
CA VAL A 393 -15.94 7.15 -4.79
C VAL A 393 -16.02 6.33 -3.51
N ARG A 394 -15.85 6.97 -2.36
CA ARG A 394 -15.96 6.32 -1.05
C ARG A 394 -17.37 5.82 -0.78
N ARG A 395 -18.41 6.59 -1.12
CA ARG A 395 -19.83 6.16 -1.00
C ARG A 395 -20.13 4.98 -1.92
N ASP A 396 -19.74 5.06 -3.18
CA ASP A 396 -19.96 4.00 -4.17
C ASP A 396 -19.24 2.70 -3.77
N ALA A 397 -18.11 2.79 -3.07
CA ALA A 397 -17.35 1.66 -2.53
C ALA A 397 -17.78 1.20 -1.12
N GLY A 398 -18.93 1.64 -0.59
CA GLY A 398 -19.46 1.15 0.70
C GLY A 398 -18.99 1.92 1.94
N LEU A 399 -18.63 3.20 1.79
CA LEU A 399 -18.23 4.12 2.86
C LEU A 399 -17.00 3.69 3.68
N VAL A 400 -16.06 2.98 3.06
CA VAL A 400 -14.87 2.44 3.72
C VAL A 400 -14.06 3.48 4.51
N PRO A 401 -13.53 3.17 5.71
CA PRO A 401 -12.50 3.99 6.36
C PRO A 401 -11.32 4.22 5.43
N LEU A 402 -10.76 5.42 5.43
CA LEU A 402 -9.59 5.75 4.59
C LEU A 402 -8.29 5.42 5.32
N VAL A 403 -7.93 4.13 5.33
CA VAL A 403 -6.68 3.60 5.90
C VAL A 403 -6.00 2.70 4.86
N THR A 404 -4.75 2.28 5.04
CA THR A 404 -4.13 1.36 4.07
C THR A 404 -4.87 0.01 4.07
N PRO A 405 -5.26 -0.56 2.91
CA PRO A 405 -5.05 -0.05 1.55
C PRO A 405 -6.17 0.82 0.97
N THR A 406 -7.35 0.87 1.60
CA THR A 406 -8.56 1.56 1.10
C THR A 406 -8.35 3.04 0.77
N SER A 407 -7.53 3.79 1.53
CA SER A 407 -7.21 5.19 1.24
C SER A 407 -6.53 5.36 -0.12
N GLN A 408 -5.56 4.50 -0.45
CA GLN A 408 -4.87 4.54 -1.74
C GLN A 408 -5.79 4.14 -2.89
N ILE A 409 -6.63 3.13 -2.65
CA ILE A 409 -7.62 2.64 -3.61
C ILE A 409 -8.61 3.74 -3.97
N VAL A 410 -9.26 4.35 -2.98
CA VAL A 410 -10.25 5.42 -3.17
C VAL A 410 -9.60 6.66 -3.79
N GLY A 411 -8.42 7.07 -3.33
CA GLY A 411 -7.76 8.28 -3.82
C GLY A 411 -7.33 8.17 -5.27
N SER A 412 -6.74 7.03 -5.64
CA SER A 412 -6.31 6.80 -7.01
C SER A 412 -7.49 6.59 -7.97
N GLN A 413 -8.57 5.95 -7.50
CA GLN A 413 -9.80 5.85 -8.28
C GLN A 413 -10.47 7.22 -8.48
N ALA A 414 -10.42 8.11 -7.48
CA ALA A 414 -10.92 9.48 -7.63
C ALA A 414 -10.13 10.29 -8.67
N VAL A 415 -8.80 10.13 -8.72
CA VAL A 415 -7.97 10.68 -9.80
C VAL A 415 -8.38 10.12 -11.16
N SER A 416 -8.56 8.80 -11.24
CA SER A 416 -8.93 8.13 -12.50
C SER A 416 -10.31 8.59 -13.00
N LEU A 417 -11.25 8.78 -12.09
CA LEU A 417 -12.60 9.27 -12.39
C LEU A 417 -12.58 10.74 -12.83
N ALA A 418 -11.77 11.60 -12.21
CA ALA A 418 -11.58 12.98 -12.67
C ALA A 418 -11.01 13.02 -14.11
N MET A 419 -10.04 12.15 -14.41
CA MET A 419 -9.48 12.02 -15.75
C MET A 419 -10.51 11.50 -16.77
N ASP A 420 -11.35 10.54 -16.39
CA ASP A 420 -12.45 10.05 -17.24
C ASP A 420 -13.40 11.20 -17.62
N ARG A 421 -13.83 12.01 -16.65
CA ARG A 421 -14.72 13.15 -16.89
C ARG A 421 -14.12 14.19 -17.83
N ARG A 422 -12.85 14.53 -17.64
CA ARG A 422 -12.12 15.44 -18.53
C ARG A 422 -12.02 14.91 -19.96
N ALA A 423 -11.89 13.61 -20.11
CA ALA A 423 -11.89 12.94 -21.40
C ALA A 423 -13.30 12.72 -22.00
N GLY A 424 -14.36 13.18 -21.33
CA GLY A 424 -15.75 12.97 -21.76
C GLY A 424 -16.20 11.51 -21.67
N LYS A 425 -15.51 10.68 -20.87
CA LYS A 425 -15.83 9.28 -20.65
C LYS A 425 -16.81 9.11 -19.49
N PRO A 426 -17.63 8.04 -19.47
CA PRO A 426 -18.43 7.70 -18.31
C PRO A 426 -17.58 7.46 -17.05
N ASP A 427 -18.14 7.77 -15.88
CA ASP A 427 -17.51 7.47 -14.59
C ASP A 427 -17.14 5.97 -14.49
N TYR A 428 -15.96 5.68 -13.95
CA TYR A 428 -15.43 4.31 -13.78
C TYR A 428 -15.16 3.56 -15.10
N SER A 429 -14.78 4.29 -16.15
CA SER A 429 -14.27 3.70 -17.38
C SER A 429 -12.87 3.12 -17.16
N ASN A 430 -12.04 3.81 -16.37
CA ASN A 430 -10.75 3.31 -15.92
C ASN A 430 -10.80 2.87 -14.44
N LYS A 431 -10.45 1.61 -14.18
CA LYS A 431 -10.57 0.97 -12.86
C LYS A 431 -9.29 0.20 -12.55
N SER A 432 -8.71 0.40 -11.36
CA SER A 432 -7.58 -0.41 -10.91
C SER A 432 -8.05 -1.80 -10.46
N ASN A 433 -7.16 -2.80 -10.50
CA ASN A 433 -7.50 -4.14 -10.00
C ASN A 433 -7.90 -4.09 -8.52
N GLN A 434 -7.23 -3.26 -7.73
CA GLN A 434 -7.53 -3.12 -6.31
C GLN A 434 -8.92 -2.47 -6.06
N PHE A 435 -9.36 -1.51 -6.88
CA PHE A 435 -10.71 -0.96 -6.77
C PHE A 435 -11.77 -2.00 -7.15
N ILE A 436 -11.53 -2.78 -8.20
CA ILE A 436 -12.40 -3.90 -8.60
C ILE A 436 -12.51 -4.92 -7.46
N SER A 437 -11.38 -5.35 -6.90
CA SER A 437 -11.31 -6.28 -5.77
C SER A 437 -12.05 -5.78 -4.53
N LEU A 438 -11.95 -4.48 -4.22
CA LEU A 438 -12.70 -3.85 -3.13
C LEU A 438 -14.21 -3.96 -3.35
N VAL A 439 -14.70 -3.52 -4.51
CA VAL A 439 -16.12 -3.53 -4.84
C VAL A 439 -16.68 -4.96 -4.94
N LYS A 440 -15.84 -5.91 -5.37
CA LYS A 440 -16.16 -7.33 -5.44
C LYS A 440 -16.34 -7.99 -4.06
N GLY A 441 -15.74 -7.45 -3.01
CA GLY A 441 -15.77 -8.00 -1.64
C GLY A 441 -14.52 -8.79 -1.25
N GLU A 442 -13.45 -8.75 -2.06
CA GLU A 442 -12.22 -9.51 -1.77
C GLU A 442 -11.46 -8.99 -0.54
N TYR A 443 -11.73 -7.77 -0.09
CA TYR A 443 -11.16 -7.22 1.14
C TYR A 443 -12.01 -7.49 2.38
N GLY A 444 -13.23 -8.01 2.25
CA GLY A 444 -14.19 -8.20 3.33
C GLY A 444 -15.44 -7.32 3.19
N ASN A 445 -16.30 -7.35 4.22
CA ASN A 445 -17.56 -6.62 4.24
C ASN A 445 -17.32 -5.13 4.51
N THR A 446 -17.87 -4.28 3.65
CA THR A 446 -17.81 -2.82 3.81
C THR A 446 -18.79 -2.33 4.89
N PRO A 447 -18.56 -1.17 5.53
CA PRO A 447 -19.50 -0.61 6.53
C PRO A 447 -20.93 -0.46 6.02
N VAL A 448 -21.09 -0.13 4.74
CA VAL A 448 -22.36 -0.12 4.03
C VAL A 448 -22.25 -1.05 2.84
N ALA A 449 -23.26 -1.90 2.63
CA ALA A 449 -23.31 -2.81 1.49
C ALA A 449 -23.21 -2.04 0.17
N VAL A 450 -22.34 -2.51 -0.72
CA VAL A 450 -22.20 -1.95 -2.07
C VAL A 450 -23.46 -2.25 -2.88
N ASP A 451 -23.97 -1.26 -3.61
CA ASP A 451 -25.14 -1.43 -4.48
C ASP A 451 -24.88 -2.54 -5.52
N PRO A 452 -25.76 -3.55 -5.65
CA PRO A 452 -25.54 -4.67 -6.57
C PRO A 452 -25.38 -4.28 -8.04
N LYS A 453 -26.05 -3.22 -8.52
CA LYS A 453 -25.89 -2.73 -9.89
C LYS A 453 -24.54 -2.06 -10.07
N PHE A 454 -24.11 -1.28 -9.09
CA PHE A 454 -22.76 -0.70 -9.12
C PHE A 454 -21.70 -1.81 -9.09
N ARG A 455 -21.87 -2.84 -8.24
CA ARG A 455 -20.97 -4.00 -8.20
C ARG A 455 -20.91 -4.70 -9.55
N GLU A 456 -22.03 -4.90 -10.23
CA GLU A 456 -22.07 -5.47 -11.57
C GLU A 456 -21.35 -4.59 -12.60
N GLN A 457 -21.54 -3.26 -12.56
CA GLN A 457 -20.82 -2.31 -13.43
C GLN A 457 -19.30 -2.37 -13.26
N ILE A 458 -18.81 -2.58 -12.04
CA ILE A 458 -17.38 -2.59 -11.74
C ILE A 458 -16.75 -3.97 -11.97
N THR A 459 -17.46 -5.04 -11.61
CA THR A 459 -16.89 -6.40 -11.49
C THR A 459 -17.43 -7.39 -12.53
N GLY A 460 -18.50 -7.05 -13.24
CA GLY A 460 -19.24 -7.95 -14.12
C GLY A 460 -20.19 -8.91 -13.41
N SER A 461 -20.39 -8.78 -12.09
CA SER A 461 -21.31 -9.60 -11.30
C SER A 461 -21.96 -8.78 -10.18
N PRO A 462 -23.26 -8.95 -9.89
CA PRO A 462 -23.91 -8.27 -8.76
C PRO A 462 -23.61 -8.94 -7.41
N GLU A 463 -23.06 -10.15 -7.43
CA GLU A 463 -22.80 -10.95 -6.24
C GLU A 463 -21.49 -10.55 -5.55
N GLU A 464 -21.54 -10.43 -4.23
CA GLU A 464 -20.35 -10.27 -3.40
C GLU A 464 -19.55 -11.57 -3.35
N LYS A 465 -18.23 -11.48 -3.54
CA LYS A 465 -17.34 -12.63 -3.56
C LYS A 465 -16.13 -12.35 -2.66
N PRO A 466 -16.06 -12.95 -1.47
CA PRO A 466 -14.91 -12.81 -0.60
C PRO A 466 -13.67 -13.43 -1.24
N TYR A 467 -12.49 -13.01 -0.77
CA TYR A 467 -11.24 -13.57 -1.27
C TYR A 467 -11.14 -15.06 -0.95
N ASP A 468 -10.85 -15.85 -1.98
CA ASP A 468 -10.63 -17.28 -1.80
C ASP A 468 -9.20 -17.53 -1.31
N VAL A 469 -9.04 -17.63 0.01
CA VAL A 469 -7.74 -17.96 0.64
C VAL A 469 -7.20 -19.34 0.24
N SER A 470 -8.03 -20.24 -0.30
CA SER A 470 -7.55 -21.53 -0.81
C SER A 470 -6.76 -21.39 -2.12
N SER A 471 -6.88 -20.25 -2.79
CA SER A 471 -6.06 -19.91 -3.97
C SER A 471 -4.63 -19.51 -3.64
N TYR A 472 -4.32 -19.27 -2.35
CA TYR A 472 -2.97 -18.92 -1.90
C TYR A 472 -1.96 -20.01 -2.26
N LYS A 473 -0.83 -19.60 -2.84
CA LYS A 473 0.30 -20.47 -3.12
C LYS A 473 1.52 -19.96 -2.37
N ALA A 474 2.11 -20.84 -1.56
CA ALA A 474 3.36 -20.54 -0.90
C ALA A 474 4.43 -20.19 -1.96
N PRO A 475 5.17 -19.09 -1.79
CA PRO A 475 6.25 -18.73 -2.70
C PRO A 475 7.34 -19.79 -2.75
N GLU A 476 7.99 -19.92 -3.91
CA GLU A 476 9.09 -20.85 -4.08
C GLU A 476 10.33 -20.40 -3.28
N ASN A 477 10.99 -21.35 -2.62
CA ASN A 477 12.28 -21.16 -1.95
C ASN A 477 13.39 -21.87 -2.76
N PRO A 478 13.89 -21.27 -3.86
CA PRO A 478 14.84 -21.91 -4.75
C PRO A 478 16.23 -22.07 -4.11
N VAL A 479 17.00 -23.02 -4.64
CA VAL A 479 18.44 -23.13 -4.39
C VAL A 479 19.19 -22.18 -5.32
N LEU A 480 20.17 -21.47 -4.76
CA LEU A 480 20.99 -20.49 -5.47
C LEU A 480 22.38 -21.08 -5.71
N ASP A 481 22.55 -21.80 -6.82
CA ASP A 481 23.81 -22.46 -7.19
C ASP A 481 24.97 -21.46 -7.28
N GLN A 482 24.71 -20.23 -7.74
CA GLN A 482 25.70 -19.17 -7.86
C GLN A 482 26.25 -18.66 -6.52
N PHE A 483 25.62 -19.01 -5.39
CA PHE A 483 26.07 -18.65 -4.03
C PHE A 483 26.42 -19.89 -3.19
N GLY A 484 26.89 -20.96 -3.85
CA GLY A 484 27.33 -22.18 -3.18
C GLY A 484 26.20 -23.18 -2.91
N GLY A 485 25.09 -23.12 -3.65
CA GLY A 485 23.99 -24.09 -3.54
C GLY A 485 23.16 -23.94 -2.26
N VAL A 486 23.12 -22.74 -1.67
CA VAL A 486 22.28 -22.42 -0.50
C VAL A 486 20.84 -22.11 -0.91
N LYS A 487 19.88 -22.38 -0.03
CA LYS A 487 18.50 -21.92 -0.25
C LYS A 487 18.39 -20.40 -0.16
N LEU A 488 17.45 -19.81 -0.89
CA LEU A 488 17.13 -18.39 -0.82
C LEU A 488 16.76 -17.97 0.61
N ALA A 489 15.74 -18.61 1.19
CA ALA A 489 15.41 -18.52 2.60
C ALA A 489 16.05 -19.71 3.35
N ALA A 490 16.85 -19.41 4.37
CA ALA A 490 17.66 -20.38 5.11
C ALA A 490 17.00 -20.87 6.41
N ASN A 491 15.96 -20.19 6.88
CA ASN A 491 15.25 -20.51 8.11
C ASN A 491 13.78 -20.07 8.05
N GLU A 492 13.01 -20.48 9.06
CA GLU A 492 11.57 -20.19 9.17
C GLU A 492 11.24 -18.69 9.12
N GLU A 493 12.05 -17.83 9.74
CA GLU A 493 11.82 -16.38 9.74
C GLU A 493 11.90 -15.78 8.33
N GLU A 494 12.85 -16.25 7.53
CA GLU A 494 13.02 -15.81 6.16
C GLU A 494 11.98 -16.43 5.23
N GLU A 495 11.54 -17.67 5.49
CA GLU A 495 10.42 -18.28 4.78
C GLU A 495 9.11 -17.52 5.05
N LEU A 496 8.89 -17.06 6.28
CA LEU A 496 7.77 -16.19 6.62
C LEU A 496 7.87 -14.85 5.90
N LEU A 497 9.05 -14.19 5.87
CA LEU A 497 9.23 -12.95 5.09
C LEU A 497 8.93 -13.16 3.61
N LEU A 498 9.32 -14.31 3.05
CA LEU A 498 9.03 -14.67 1.67
C LEU A 498 7.54 -14.88 1.46
N ALA A 499 6.84 -15.56 2.36
CA ALA A 499 5.38 -15.76 2.31
C ALA A 499 4.61 -14.42 2.34
N LEU A 500 5.10 -13.46 3.14
CA LEU A 500 4.44 -12.17 3.34
C LEU A 500 4.73 -11.15 2.24
N LEU A 501 6.00 -11.01 1.84
CA LEU A 501 6.44 -10.00 0.88
C LEU A 501 7.36 -10.63 -0.18
N PRO A 502 6.85 -11.51 -1.06
CA PRO A 502 7.67 -12.37 -1.91
C PRO A 502 8.71 -11.61 -2.75
N ALA A 503 8.29 -10.53 -3.42
CA ALA A 503 9.18 -9.72 -4.27
C ALA A 503 10.29 -9.03 -3.47
N VAL A 504 9.94 -8.48 -2.30
CA VAL A 504 10.87 -7.74 -1.44
C VAL A 504 11.86 -8.68 -0.78
N ALA A 505 11.32 -9.75 -0.17
CA ALA A 505 12.10 -10.75 0.51
C ALA A 505 13.04 -11.48 -0.47
N LYS A 506 12.59 -11.81 -1.69
CA LYS A 506 13.46 -12.41 -2.71
C LYS A 506 14.68 -11.54 -3.00
N THR A 507 14.48 -10.24 -3.20
CA THR A 507 15.57 -9.30 -3.47
C THR A 507 16.52 -9.19 -2.27
N TYR A 508 15.97 -8.94 -1.08
CA TYR A 508 16.73 -8.82 0.16
C TYR A 508 17.54 -10.08 0.48
N LEU A 509 16.91 -11.25 0.44
CA LEU A 509 17.55 -12.53 0.73
C LEU A 509 18.62 -12.88 -0.30
N THR A 510 18.38 -12.61 -1.59
CA THR A 510 19.40 -12.82 -2.64
C THR A 510 20.66 -11.99 -2.33
N ASN A 511 20.50 -10.72 -1.98
CA ASN A 511 21.61 -9.84 -1.61
C ASN A 511 22.31 -10.31 -0.33
N LYS A 512 21.55 -10.79 0.66
CA LYS A 512 22.09 -11.39 1.88
C LYS A 512 22.94 -12.62 1.57
N ARG A 513 22.46 -13.57 0.74
CA ARG A 513 23.22 -14.76 0.33
C ARG A 513 24.47 -14.39 -0.46
N LYS A 514 24.39 -13.40 -1.35
CA LYS A 514 25.55 -12.87 -2.06
C LYS A 514 26.63 -12.36 -1.10
N ALA A 515 26.24 -11.58 -0.08
CA ALA A 515 27.18 -11.03 0.91
C ALA A 515 27.81 -12.13 1.80
N GLU A 516 27.02 -13.11 2.24
CA GLU A 516 27.51 -14.27 3.02
C GLU A 516 28.46 -15.16 2.19
N HIS A 517 28.16 -15.36 0.91
CA HIS A 517 29.04 -16.09 0.01
C HIS A 517 30.36 -15.34 -0.21
N ALA A 518 30.32 -14.02 -0.38
CA ALA A 518 31.51 -13.19 -0.51
C ALA A 518 32.39 -13.20 0.75
N SER A 519 31.79 -13.26 1.95
CA SER A 519 32.53 -13.29 3.22
C SER A 519 33.07 -14.68 3.59
N SER A 520 32.50 -15.76 3.06
CA SER A 520 32.92 -17.14 3.28
C SER A 520 33.93 -17.68 2.26
N ALA A 521 34.16 -16.96 1.15
CA ALA A 521 35.22 -17.29 0.20
C ALA A 521 36.61 -17.16 0.88
N PRO A 522 37.55 -18.10 0.65
CA PRO A 522 38.92 -17.97 1.15
C PRO A 522 39.49 -16.63 0.67
N GLN A 523 40.06 -15.84 1.59
CA GLN A 523 40.83 -14.65 1.23
C GLN A 523 42.04 -15.08 0.37
N ALA A 524 41.83 -15.23 -0.94
CA ALA A 524 42.89 -15.10 -1.90
C ALA A 524 43.45 -13.69 -1.68
N GLN A 525 44.74 -13.64 -1.31
CA GLN A 525 45.51 -12.41 -1.11
C GLN A 525 44.99 -11.31 -2.02
N ALA A 526 44.52 -10.22 -1.41
CA ALA A 526 44.17 -9.01 -2.11
C ALA A 526 45.32 -8.66 -3.06
N ALA A 527 45.14 -8.97 -4.34
CA ALA A 527 46.00 -8.48 -5.39
C ALA A 527 45.86 -6.97 -5.32
N LYS A 528 46.95 -6.30 -4.94
CA LYS A 528 47.09 -4.85 -5.06
C LYS A 528 46.56 -4.45 -6.44
N LYS A 529 45.53 -3.58 -6.42
CA LYS A 529 44.97 -2.90 -7.59
C LYS A 529 46.11 -2.55 -8.56
N GLY A 530 46.09 -3.19 -9.73
CA GLY A 530 46.94 -2.81 -10.85
C GLY A 530 46.56 -1.40 -11.28
N ALA A 531 47.55 -0.52 -11.35
CA ALA A 531 47.42 0.80 -11.94
C ALA A 531 46.79 0.68 -13.34
N SER A 532 45.70 1.41 -13.58
CA SER A 532 45.21 1.66 -14.92
C SER A 532 46.33 2.31 -15.74
N GLY A 533 46.62 1.74 -16.92
CA GLY A 533 47.60 2.30 -17.84
C GLY A 533 47.20 3.70 -18.30
N GLU A 534 48.19 4.49 -18.73
CA GLU A 534 48.03 5.87 -19.18
C GLU A 534 46.95 5.96 -20.29
N VAL A 535 45.88 6.72 -20.01
CA VAL A 535 44.76 6.95 -20.94
C VAL A 535 45.28 7.75 -22.13
N THR A 536 45.24 7.18 -23.33
CA THR A 536 45.87 7.73 -24.55
C THR A 536 44.88 7.90 -25.70
N GLY A 537 43.61 7.53 -25.52
CA GLY A 537 42.51 7.65 -26.49
C GLY A 537 41.26 8.35 -25.92
N PRO A 538 40.21 8.53 -26.76
CA PRO A 538 38.94 9.14 -26.33
C PRO A 538 38.24 8.31 -25.24
N VAL A 539 37.67 9.00 -24.24
CA VAL A 539 37.02 8.38 -23.09
C VAL A 539 35.56 8.73 -22.95
N PHE A 540 34.74 7.72 -22.68
CA PHE A 540 33.35 7.89 -22.27
C PHE A 540 33.29 8.00 -20.75
N SER A 541 32.62 9.04 -20.25
CA SER A 541 32.66 9.44 -18.84
C SER A 541 31.28 9.42 -18.18
N ALA A 542 31.26 9.29 -16.85
CA ALA A 542 30.05 9.28 -16.05
C ALA A 542 29.26 10.60 -16.15
N PRO A 543 27.97 10.59 -16.53
CA PRO A 543 27.17 11.81 -16.57
C PRO A 543 26.78 12.32 -15.18
N MET A 544 26.75 11.43 -14.18
CA MET A 544 26.52 11.75 -12.77
C MET A 544 27.12 10.66 -11.87
N GLY A 545 27.29 10.99 -10.59
CA GLY A 545 27.80 10.03 -9.62
C GLY A 545 26.78 8.94 -9.24
N GLY A 546 27.26 7.74 -8.98
CA GLY A 546 26.44 6.57 -8.62
C GLY A 546 27.26 5.31 -8.40
N THR A 547 26.61 4.18 -8.15
CA THR A 547 27.27 2.88 -7.90
C THR A 547 27.11 1.97 -9.11
N ILE A 548 28.21 1.45 -9.66
CA ILE A 548 28.16 0.58 -10.84
C ILE A 548 27.55 -0.77 -10.49
N MET A 549 26.44 -1.12 -11.12
CA MET A 549 25.71 -2.38 -10.89
C MET A 549 26.19 -3.49 -11.82
N SER A 550 26.34 -3.19 -13.12
CA SER A 550 26.91 -4.14 -14.08
C SER A 550 27.58 -3.46 -15.26
N ILE A 551 28.62 -4.10 -15.81
CA ILE A 551 29.32 -3.62 -17.01
C ILE A 551 28.96 -4.56 -18.18
N LYS A 552 28.41 -4.00 -19.27
CA LYS A 552 27.88 -4.77 -20.41
C LYS A 552 28.88 -4.99 -21.54
N VAL A 553 30.06 -4.37 -21.46
CA VAL A 553 31.08 -4.41 -22.51
C VAL A 553 32.45 -4.80 -21.95
N LYS A 554 33.28 -5.41 -22.79
CA LYS A 554 34.66 -5.79 -22.47
C LYS A 554 35.65 -5.22 -23.51
N PRO A 555 36.95 -5.15 -23.18
CA PRO A 555 37.97 -4.80 -24.17
C PRO A 555 37.88 -5.64 -25.44
N GLY A 556 37.86 -4.97 -26.59
CA GLY A 556 37.70 -5.56 -27.94
C GLY A 556 36.27 -5.51 -28.50
N ASP A 557 35.26 -5.19 -27.70
CA ASP A 557 33.88 -5.10 -28.18
C ASP A 557 33.66 -3.83 -29.04
N THR A 558 32.83 -3.95 -30.08
CA THR A 558 32.41 -2.80 -30.90
C THR A 558 31.07 -2.28 -30.39
N VAL A 559 31.04 -1.01 -29.97
CA VAL A 559 29.87 -0.32 -29.40
C VAL A 559 29.37 0.73 -30.40
N LYS A 560 28.06 0.83 -30.59
CA LYS A 560 27.43 1.89 -31.39
C LYS A 560 26.86 2.98 -30.46
N PRO A 561 26.74 4.24 -30.94
CA PRO A 561 26.04 5.27 -30.18
C PRO A 561 24.61 4.81 -29.83
N GLY A 562 24.24 4.90 -28.55
CA GLY A 562 22.97 4.44 -28.01
C GLY A 562 23.00 3.04 -27.37
N ASP A 563 24.08 2.26 -27.55
CA ASP A 563 24.21 0.96 -26.88
C ASP A 563 24.50 1.15 -25.38
N THR A 564 23.77 0.42 -24.53
CA THR A 564 24.00 0.43 -23.07
C THR A 564 25.31 -0.27 -22.73
N VAL A 565 26.25 0.47 -22.16
CA VAL A 565 27.59 -0.04 -21.81
C VAL A 565 27.75 -0.33 -20.32
N ILE A 566 27.05 0.39 -19.45
CA ILE A 566 27.10 0.24 -17.99
C ILE A 566 25.69 0.41 -17.43
N VAL A 567 25.32 -0.37 -16.42
CA VAL A 567 24.14 -0.13 -15.58
C VAL A 567 24.64 0.34 -14.23
N TYR A 568 24.14 1.48 -13.74
CA TYR A 568 24.56 2.05 -12.47
C TYR A 568 23.37 2.59 -11.66
N GLU A 569 23.45 2.47 -10.35
CA GLU A 569 22.45 3.00 -9.42
C GLU A 569 22.79 4.46 -9.10
N ALA A 570 21.90 5.36 -9.45
CA ALA A 570 21.97 6.77 -9.05
C ALA A 570 20.56 7.28 -8.76
N MET A 571 20.42 8.12 -7.73
CA MET A 571 19.15 8.73 -7.34
C MET A 571 18.00 7.71 -7.14
N LYS A 572 18.30 6.51 -6.60
CA LYS A 572 17.34 5.44 -6.29
C LYS A 572 16.75 4.73 -7.53
N MET A 573 17.39 4.85 -8.68
CA MET A 573 17.01 4.15 -9.90
C MET A 573 18.22 3.47 -10.51
N GLU A 574 17.99 2.30 -11.11
CA GLU A 574 18.95 1.72 -12.05
C GLU A 574 18.89 2.55 -13.33
N ASN A 575 20.04 3.09 -13.71
CA ASN A 575 20.17 3.88 -14.92
C ASN A 575 21.04 3.11 -15.91
N ASP A 576 20.48 2.88 -17.09
CA ASP A 576 21.21 2.38 -18.23
C ASP A 576 22.05 3.52 -18.81
N LEU A 577 23.36 3.34 -18.78
CA LEU A 577 24.29 4.28 -19.36
C LEU A 577 24.56 3.89 -20.81
N ALA A 578 23.83 4.52 -21.72
CA ALA A 578 24.07 4.43 -23.16
C ALA A 578 25.31 5.22 -23.56
N CYS A 579 26.19 4.61 -24.37
CA CYS A 579 27.36 5.30 -24.88
C CYS A 579 26.94 6.29 -25.97
N ASP A 580 27.36 7.55 -25.85
CA ASP A 580 27.14 8.59 -26.87
C ASP A 580 28.21 8.54 -27.97
N MET A 581 29.30 7.81 -27.74
CA MET A 581 30.36 7.54 -28.70
C MET A 581 30.26 6.11 -29.27
N GLY A 582 30.61 5.95 -30.54
CA GLY A 582 30.79 4.64 -31.16
C GLY A 582 32.27 4.30 -31.28
N GLY A 583 32.63 3.02 -31.20
CA GLY A 583 34.01 2.59 -31.38
C GLY A 583 34.32 1.22 -30.81
N VAL A 584 35.58 0.81 -30.96
CA VAL A 584 36.09 -0.44 -30.37
C VAL A 584 36.64 -0.14 -28.96
N VAL A 585 36.12 -0.84 -27.95
CA VAL A 585 36.52 -0.67 -26.55
C VAL A 585 37.98 -1.09 -26.39
N LYS A 586 38.85 -0.17 -25.98
CA LYS A 586 40.27 -0.44 -25.71
C LYS A 586 40.47 -0.97 -24.29
N GLN A 587 39.88 -0.30 -23.30
CA GLN A 587 39.85 -0.76 -21.91
C GLN A 587 38.66 -0.17 -21.14
N VAL A 588 38.22 -0.90 -20.11
CA VAL A 588 37.23 -0.43 -19.13
C VAL A 588 37.98 0.01 -17.87
N LEU A 589 37.70 1.22 -17.40
CA LEU A 589 38.47 1.91 -16.36
C LEU A 589 37.87 1.76 -14.94
N VAL A 590 36.75 1.05 -14.82
CA VAL A 590 35.94 0.90 -13.60
C VAL A 590 35.52 -0.56 -13.41
N SER A 591 35.21 -0.95 -12.17
CA SER A 591 34.74 -2.28 -11.82
C SER A 591 33.30 -2.27 -11.28
N GLU A 592 32.60 -3.40 -11.35
CA GLU A 592 31.29 -3.55 -10.71
C GLU A 592 31.40 -3.34 -9.19
N GLY A 593 30.50 -2.54 -8.62
CA GLY A 593 30.53 -2.12 -7.22
C GLY A 593 31.33 -0.84 -6.94
N ASP A 594 32.07 -0.30 -7.90
CA ASP A 594 32.75 0.99 -7.73
C ASP A 594 31.72 2.14 -7.66
N VAL A 595 31.98 3.09 -6.76
CA VAL A 595 31.26 4.36 -6.72
C VAL A 595 31.96 5.34 -7.66
N MET A 596 31.27 5.73 -8.73
CA MET A 596 31.79 6.68 -9.71
C MET A 596 31.34 8.11 -9.39
N ALA A 597 32.21 9.08 -9.62
CA ALA A 597 31.89 10.52 -9.50
C ALA A 597 31.43 11.08 -10.86
N THR A 598 30.75 12.23 -10.84
CA THR A 598 30.39 12.97 -12.06
C THR A 598 31.64 13.27 -12.89
N ASN A 599 31.57 13.02 -14.20
CA ASN A 599 32.64 13.14 -15.20
C ASN A 599 33.84 12.19 -15.00
N GLN A 600 33.71 11.13 -14.20
CA GLN A 600 34.77 10.12 -14.10
C GLN A 600 34.88 9.30 -15.40
N PRO A 601 36.07 9.13 -15.99
CA PRO A 601 36.27 8.26 -17.15
C PRO A 601 35.90 6.81 -16.85
N LEU A 602 35.10 6.20 -17.72
CA LEU A 602 34.57 4.84 -17.55
C LEU A 602 35.14 3.87 -18.58
N ILE A 603 35.21 4.27 -19.86
CA ILE A 603 35.63 3.42 -20.97
C ILE A 603 36.53 4.22 -21.92
N GLU A 604 37.66 3.63 -22.34
CA GLU A 604 38.52 4.19 -23.39
C GLU A 604 38.29 3.46 -24.72
N PHE A 605 38.20 4.21 -25.82
CA PHE A 605 37.98 3.70 -27.18
C PHE A 605 39.24 3.81 -28.07
N ALA A 606 39.34 2.92 -29.07
CA ALA A 606 40.40 2.91 -30.07
C ALA A 606 40.00 3.71 -31.34
N GLY A 607 40.17 5.03 -31.32
CA GLY A 607 40.08 5.92 -32.51
C GLY A 607 38.66 6.35 -32.97
N GLU A 608 38.59 7.39 -33.81
CA GLU A 608 37.37 8.14 -34.19
C GLU A 608 36.47 7.44 -35.25
N GLY A 609 35.17 7.34 -34.96
CA GLY A 609 34.08 7.08 -35.91
C GLY A 609 32.74 7.29 -35.19
N GLY A 610 31.72 8.00 -35.68
CA GLY A 610 31.21 8.18 -37.04
C GLY A 610 29.69 7.92 -36.93
N THR A 611 28.88 8.97 -37.01
CA THR A 611 27.43 8.93 -36.76
C THR A 611 26.65 8.38 -37.96
N ALA A 612 25.69 7.48 -37.71
CA ALA A 612 24.68 7.08 -38.70
C ALA A 612 23.32 6.80 -38.04
N GLU A 613 22.27 7.39 -38.60
CA GLU A 613 20.86 7.37 -38.15
C GLU A 613 20.18 5.99 -38.19
N ALA A 614 19.19 5.82 -37.32
CA ALA A 614 18.32 4.64 -37.21
C ALA A 614 17.17 4.65 -38.24
N PRO A 615 16.75 3.50 -38.80
CA PRO A 615 15.64 3.43 -39.74
C PRO A 615 14.27 3.33 -39.03
N ALA A 616 13.28 4.02 -39.59
CA ALA A 616 11.87 3.95 -39.21
C ALA A 616 11.23 2.59 -39.63
N VAL A 617 10.37 2.02 -38.78
CA VAL A 617 9.63 0.78 -39.09
C VAL A 617 8.12 1.01 -38.92
N GLY A 618 7.38 0.75 -40.00
CA GLY A 618 5.93 0.92 -40.09
C GLY A 618 5.13 -0.17 -39.38
N GLY A 619 4.23 0.26 -38.51
CA GLY A 619 3.23 -0.52 -37.79
C GLY A 619 2.58 0.39 -36.76
N ALA A 620 1.28 0.23 -36.49
CA ALA A 620 0.62 1.08 -35.50
C ALA A 620 1.15 0.72 -34.10
N VAL A 621 1.60 1.72 -33.34
CA VAL A 621 2.22 1.54 -32.02
C VAL A 621 1.23 1.92 -30.94
N MET A 622 1.13 1.08 -29.91
CA MET A 622 0.49 1.42 -28.65
C MET A 622 1.54 1.93 -27.68
N VAL A 623 1.19 2.99 -26.97
CA VAL A 623 2.03 3.67 -25.99
C VAL A 623 1.50 3.46 -24.57
N ALA A 624 2.36 3.57 -23.57
CA ALA A 624 1.97 3.49 -22.18
C ALA A 624 1.06 4.67 -21.80
N PRO A 625 -0.13 4.43 -21.20
CA PRO A 625 -1.05 5.50 -20.80
C PRO A 625 -0.52 6.31 -19.60
N MET A 626 0.35 5.71 -18.79
CA MET A 626 1.04 6.33 -17.67
C MET A 626 2.34 5.59 -17.36
N GLY A 627 3.26 6.23 -16.65
CA GLY A 627 4.48 5.59 -16.20
C GLY A 627 4.25 4.56 -15.08
N GLY A 628 5.07 3.50 -15.07
CA GLY A 628 4.99 2.40 -14.11
C GLY A 628 5.98 1.27 -14.40
N THR A 629 5.96 0.21 -13.59
CA THR A 629 6.80 -0.99 -13.78
C THR A 629 5.98 -2.14 -14.35
N VAL A 630 6.42 -2.77 -15.44
CA VAL A 630 5.71 -3.94 -16.00
C VAL A 630 5.85 -5.13 -15.07
N LEU A 631 4.72 -5.70 -14.64
CA LEU A 631 4.68 -6.87 -13.77
C LEU A 631 4.62 -8.17 -14.55
N SER A 632 3.75 -8.26 -15.56
CA SER A 632 3.67 -9.44 -16.43
C SER A 632 2.99 -9.14 -17.77
N PHE A 633 3.39 -9.84 -18.82
CA PHE A 633 2.66 -9.86 -20.10
C PHE A 633 1.62 -10.98 -20.13
N LYS A 634 0.45 -10.70 -20.73
CA LYS A 634 -0.60 -11.69 -21.00
C LYS A 634 -0.64 -12.14 -22.46
N VAL A 635 0.13 -11.48 -23.31
CA VAL A 635 0.26 -11.77 -24.74
C VAL A 635 1.73 -11.88 -25.14
N LYS A 636 1.99 -12.51 -26.27
CA LYS A 636 3.31 -12.55 -26.93
C LYS A 636 3.22 -12.12 -28.39
N ALA A 637 4.37 -11.88 -29.00
CA ALA A 637 4.44 -11.61 -30.44
C ALA A 637 3.81 -12.77 -31.24
N GLY A 638 2.94 -12.42 -32.19
CA GLY A 638 2.15 -13.33 -33.02
C GLY A 638 0.74 -13.60 -32.52
N ASP A 639 0.38 -13.20 -31.29
CA ASP A 639 -0.97 -13.40 -30.76
C ASP A 639 -1.96 -12.43 -31.41
N SER A 640 -3.17 -12.92 -31.70
CA SER A 640 -4.31 -12.10 -32.10
C SER A 640 -5.04 -11.61 -30.86
N VAL A 641 -5.34 -10.32 -30.82
CA VAL A 641 -6.05 -9.65 -29.70
C VAL A 641 -7.26 -8.89 -30.24
N ARG A 642 -8.31 -8.79 -29.44
CA ARG A 642 -9.48 -7.94 -29.68
C ARG A 642 -9.42 -6.70 -28.82
N ALA A 643 -10.05 -5.62 -29.27
CA ALA A 643 -10.24 -4.43 -28.45
C ALA A 643 -10.89 -4.82 -27.10
N GLY A 644 -10.25 -4.43 -26.00
CA GLY A 644 -10.63 -4.79 -24.63
C GLY A 644 -9.85 -5.97 -24.02
N ASP A 645 -9.11 -6.76 -24.80
CA ASP A 645 -8.30 -7.86 -24.27
C ASP A 645 -7.12 -7.32 -23.45
N THR A 646 -6.86 -7.90 -22.27
CA THR A 646 -5.71 -7.54 -21.43
C THR A 646 -4.39 -7.96 -22.08
N LEU A 647 -3.50 -7.00 -22.33
CA LEU A 647 -2.20 -7.20 -22.94
C LEU A 647 -1.09 -7.42 -21.91
N LEU A 648 -1.04 -6.58 -20.87
CA LEU A 648 -0.08 -6.68 -19.78
C LEU A 648 -0.66 -6.14 -18.47
N ILE A 649 -0.03 -6.54 -17.36
CA ILE A 649 -0.26 -6.00 -16.02
C ILE A 649 0.96 -5.18 -15.64
N TYR A 650 0.75 -3.95 -15.16
CA TYR A 650 1.82 -3.07 -14.68
C TYR A 650 1.47 -2.44 -13.34
N GLU A 651 2.50 -2.17 -12.53
CA GLU A 651 2.41 -1.41 -11.31
C GLU A 651 2.54 0.08 -11.63
N ALA A 652 1.51 0.87 -11.33
CA ALA A 652 1.58 2.32 -11.33
C ALA A 652 0.82 2.84 -10.12
N MET A 653 1.33 3.91 -9.50
CA MET A 653 0.74 4.47 -8.28
C MET A 653 0.56 3.44 -7.14
N LYS A 654 1.47 2.45 -7.05
CA LYS A 654 1.43 1.30 -6.10
C LYS A 654 0.21 0.38 -6.28
N MET A 655 -0.40 0.39 -7.46
CA MET A 655 -1.54 -0.45 -7.81
C MET A 655 -1.28 -1.19 -9.10
N GLU A 656 -1.94 -2.33 -9.25
CA GLU A 656 -1.88 -3.13 -10.46
C GLU A 656 -2.96 -2.65 -11.43
N ASN A 657 -2.54 -2.40 -12.66
CA ASN A 657 -3.41 -1.93 -13.72
C ASN A 657 -3.32 -2.88 -14.92
N ASN A 658 -4.46 -3.18 -15.52
CA ASN A 658 -4.52 -3.92 -16.77
C ASN A 658 -4.42 -2.92 -17.91
N LEU A 659 -3.41 -3.11 -18.76
CA LEU A 659 -3.40 -2.44 -20.05
C LEU A 659 -4.17 -3.30 -21.06
N VAL A 660 -5.25 -2.76 -21.60
CA VAL A 660 -6.08 -3.45 -22.59
C VAL A 660 -5.78 -2.99 -24.02
N ALA A 661 -6.04 -3.86 -24.99
CA ALA A 661 -5.97 -3.52 -26.40
C ALA A 661 -7.00 -2.45 -26.75
N ASP A 662 -6.58 -1.40 -27.45
CA ASP A 662 -7.46 -0.35 -27.94
C ASP A 662 -8.06 -0.66 -29.32
N ARG A 663 -7.64 -1.78 -29.93
CA ARG A 663 -8.01 -2.22 -31.28
C ARG A 663 -7.86 -3.73 -31.43
N ASP A 664 -8.54 -4.28 -32.43
CA ASP A 664 -8.28 -5.62 -32.92
C ASP A 664 -6.96 -5.64 -33.69
N GLY A 665 -6.14 -6.68 -33.53
CA GLY A 665 -4.89 -6.78 -34.26
C GLY A 665 -4.04 -7.99 -33.89
N VAL A 666 -2.89 -8.10 -34.57
CA VAL A 666 -1.86 -9.09 -34.25
C VAL A 666 -0.64 -8.37 -33.68
N ILE A 667 -0.16 -8.84 -32.54
CA ILE A 667 1.03 -8.30 -31.88
C ILE A 667 2.26 -8.62 -32.74
N ALA A 668 2.91 -7.61 -33.32
CA ALA A 668 4.14 -7.83 -34.09
C ALA A 668 5.36 -7.92 -33.15
N LYS A 669 5.46 -7.01 -32.18
CA LYS A 669 6.60 -6.94 -31.26
C LYS A 669 6.20 -6.32 -29.93
N LEU A 670 6.70 -6.89 -28.84
CA LEU A 670 6.72 -6.25 -27.52
C LEU A 670 8.00 -5.39 -27.46
N LEU A 671 7.84 -4.10 -27.16
CA LEU A 671 8.95 -3.13 -27.16
C LEU A 671 9.60 -2.97 -25.78
N ILE A 672 8.99 -3.53 -24.73
CA ILE A 672 9.47 -3.58 -23.36
C ILE A 672 9.25 -4.99 -22.78
N GLY A 673 9.99 -5.33 -21.73
CA GLY A 673 9.95 -6.61 -21.01
C GLY A 673 9.30 -6.54 -19.63
N GLU A 674 9.14 -7.69 -18.98
CA GLU A 674 8.72 -7.77 -17.57
C GLU A 674 9.84 -7.25 -16.66
N GLY A 675 9.49 -6.40 -15.68
CA GLY A 675 10.44 -5.70 -14.83
C GLY A 675 10.85 -4.31 -15.34
N ASP A 676 10.61 -3.99 -16.62
CA ASP A 676 10.98 -2.69 -17.20
C ASP A 676 10.12 -1.56 -16.62
N VAL A 677 10.75 -0.41 -16.39
CA VAL A 677 10.07 0.84 -16.08
C VAL A 677 9.69 1.53 -17.38
N MET A 678 8.40 1.77 -17.57
CA MET A 678 7.86 2.52 -18.70
C MET A 678 7.51 3.96 -18.29
N ALA A 679 7.78 4.92 -19.17
CA ALA A 679 7.35 6.31 -19.04
C ALA A 679 6.00 6.56 -19.74
N THR A 680 5.28 7.60 -19.33
CA THR A 680 4.07 8.05 -20.02
C THR A 680 4.34 8.29 -21.51
N ASN A 681 3.49 7.77 -22.38
CA ASN A 681 3.61 7.79 -23.84
C ASN A 681 4.81 7.02 -24.43
N GLN A 682 5.51 6.20 -23.64
CA GLN A 682 6.56 5.32 -24.18
C GLN A 682 5.93 4.25 -25.09
N PRO A 683 6.50 3.99 -26.28
CA PRO A 683 6.14 2.83 -27.10
C PRO A 683 6.29 1.51 -26.35
N ILE A 684 5.24 0.69 -26.30
CA ILE A 684 5.24 -0.57 -25.55
C ILE A 684 4.90 -1.78 -26.40
N ILE A 685 4.01 -1.63 -27.38
CA ILE A 685 3.58 -2.73 -28.26
C ILE A 685 3.46 -2.21 -29.68
N GLN A 686 4.05 -2.94 -30.62
CA GLN A 686 3.88 -2.70 -32.06
C GLN A 686 2.92 -3.74 -32.64
N PHE A 687 1.89 -3.26 -33.35
CA PHE A 687 0.98 -4.11 -34.12
C PHE A 687 1.49 -4.33 -35.54
N ALA A 688 1.16 -5.48 -36.14
CA ALA A 688 1.54 -5.78 -37.51
C ALA A 688 0.86 -4.80 -38.50
N GLY A 689 1.65 -4.22 -39.42
CA GLY A 689 1.14 -3.34 -40.46
C GLY A 689 0.47 -4.12 -41.59
N GLY A 690 -0.86 -4.21 -41.58
CA GLY A 690 -1.65 -4.84 -42.63
C GLY A 690 -3.05 -5.21 -42.11
N ALA A 691 -4.06 -5.15 -42.99
CA ALA A 691 -5.45 -5.46 -42.67
C ALA A 691 -5.57 -6.76 -41.85
N ALA A 692 -6.41 -6.73 -40.81
CA ALA A 692 -6.65 -7.82 -39.86
C ALA A 692 -6.53 -9.20 -40.51
N ALA A 693 -5.51 -9.96 -40.12
CA ALA A 693 -5.36 -11.34 -40.55
C ALA A 693 -6.51 -12.16 -39.96
N ALA A 694 -7.26 -12.85 -40.81
CA ALA A 694 -8.37 -13.72 -40.44
C ALA A 694 -7.91 -14.80 -39.43
N PRO A 695 -8.76 -15.16 -38.45
CA PRO A 695 -8.39 -16.12 -37.39
C PRO A 695 -8.13 -17.52 -37.97
N LYS A 696 -7.11 -18.20 -37.42
CA LYS A 696 -6.83 -19.61 -37.73
C LYS A 696 -7.97 -20.51 -37.26
N ALA A 697 -8.42 -21.37 -38.17
CA ALA A 697 -9.50 -22.33 -37.98
C ALA A 697 -9.26 -23.30 -36.81
N GLY A 698 -10.24 -23.36 -35.89
CA GLY A 698 -10.43 -24.51 -35.01
C GLY A 698 -10.84 -25.74 -35.83
N LYS A 699 -10.56 -26.94 -35.29
CA LYS A 699 -10.77 -28.24 -35.96
C LYS A 699 -12.13 -28.34 -36.64
N VAL A 700 -12.10 -28.55 -37.95
CA VAL A 700 -13.25 -28.86 -38.80
C VAL A 700 -13.75 -30.28 -38.49
N ILE A 701 -15.01 -30.42 -38.11
CA ILE A 701 -15.78 -31.66 -38.28
C ILE A 701 -16.64 -31.45 -39.53
N LYS A 702 -16.38 -32.24 -40.59
CA LYS A 702 -17.18 -32.28 -41.82
C LYS A 702 -18.18 -33.43 -41.75
N THR A 703 -19.43 -33.14 -42.09
CA THR A 703 -20.20 -33.96 -43.06
C THR A 703 -21.24 -33.07 -43.72
N VAL A 704 -21.20 -33.02 -45.06
CA VAL A 704 -22.12 -32.25 -45.93
C VAL A 704 -23.00 -33.27 -46.66
N GLY A 705 -24.33 -33.10 -46.59
CA GLY A 705 -25.30 -33.79 -47.45
C GLY A 705 -25.47 -33.07 -48.79
N ALA A 706 -25.75 -33.82 -49.86
CA ALA A 706 -25.71 -33.36 -51.25
C ALA A 706 -26.91 -32.48 -51.71
N ASP A 707 -27.77 -32.07 -50.78
CA ASP A 707 -29.03 -31.35 -51.02
C ASP A 707 -29.05 -29.93 -50.42
N GLY A 708 -27.94 -29.46 -49.83
CA GLY A 708 -27.77 -28.06 -49.42
C GLY A 708 -28.41 -27.67 -48.09
N ASN A 709 -28.95 -28.63 -47.32
CA ASN A 709 -29.52 -28.39 -45.99
C ASN A 709 -28.50 -28.60 -44.86
N TYR A 710 -28.52 -27.68 -43.88
CA TYR A 710 -27.69 -27.73 -42.68
C TYR A 710 -28.54 -28.17 -41.49
N LYS A 711 -28.16 -29.26 -40.81
CA LYS A 711 -28.69 -29.66 -39.50
C LYS A 711 -27.63 -29.47 -38.44
N VAL A 712 -28.01 -28.87 -37.31
CA VAL A 712 -27.14 -28.68 -36.14
C VAL A 712 -27.71 -29.50 -34.98
N ASP A 713 -26.85 -30.21 -34.26
CA ASP A 713 -27.25 -31.03 -33.12
C ASP A 713 -27.82 -30.17 -31.96
N PRO A 714 -28.76 -30.72 -31.16
CA PRO A 714 -29.43 -29.98 -30.11
C PRO A 714 -28.47 -29.56 -28.99
N VAL A 715 -28.58 -28.30 -28.55
CA VAL A 715 -27.88 -27.79 -27.36
C VAL A 715 -28.61 -28.31 -26.12
N ALA A 716 -27.87 -28.92 -25.18
CA ALA A 716 -28.43 -29.45 -23.93
C ALA A 716 -29.20 -28.35 -23.17
N GLY A 717 -30.49 -28.59 -22.91
CA GLY A 717 -31.37 -27.63 -22.24
C GLY A 717 -31.06 -27.46 -20.75
N TYR A 718 -31.06 -26.22 -20.28
CA TYR A 718 -31.00 -25.88 -18.86
C TYR A 718 -32.39 -26.09 -18.21
N ASP A 719 -32.43 -26.77 -17.07
CA ASP A 719 -33.68 -26.99 -16.31
C ASP A 719 -34.09 -25.69 -15.60
N ILE A 720 -35.00 -24.94 -16.21
CA ILE A 720 -35.44 -23.62 -15.71
C ILE A 720 -36.20 -23.72 -14.36
N ASN A 721 -36.65 -24.92 -13.97
CA ASN A 721 -37.34 -25.13 -12.70
C ASN A 721 -36.38 -25.24 -11.51
N LYS A 722 -35.05 -25.35 -11.73
CA LYS A 722 -34.04 -25.31 -10.66
C LYS A 722 -33.51 -23.91 -10.33
N ALA A 723 -33.93 -22.87 -11.07
CA ALA A 723 -33.42 -21.51 -10.92
C ALA A 723 -34.34 -20.57 -10.11
N LEU A 724 -35.43 -21.07 -9.52
CA LEU A 724 -36.38 -20.24 -8.77
C LEU A 724 -36.70 -20.85 -7.41
N HIS A 725 -36.23 -20.21 -6.34
CA HIS A 725 -36.76 -20.39 -4.98
C HIS A 725 -37.82 -19.31 -4.66
N PRO A 726 -38.83 -19.63 -3.83
CA PRO A 726 -40.09 -18.90 -3.75
C PRO A 726 -40.00 -17.56 -2.99
N VAL A 727 -40.78 -16.59 -3.45
CA VAL A 727 -41.02 -15.30 -2.78
C VAL A 727 -42.05 -15.51 -1.66
N GLU A 728 -41.73 -15.11 -0.43
CA GLU A 728 -42.69 -15.08 0.69
C GLU A 728 -43.63 -13.86 0.58
N GLY A 729 -44.94 -14.13 0.65
CA GLY A 729 -45.98 -13.11 0.81
C GLY A 729 -46.89 -12.90 -0.41
N GLY A 730 -47.89 -13.76 -0.60
CA GLY A 730 -48.96 -13.50 -1.56
C GLY A 730 -49.85 -14.71 -1.84
N THR A 731 -51.09 -14.67 -1.36
CA THR A 731 -52.10 -15.71 -1.56
C THR A 731 -52.63 -15.68 -3.01
N GLY A 732 -52.12 -16.55 -3.88
CA GLY A 732 -52.63 -16.70 -5.25
C GLY A 732 -52.30 -18.08 -5.83
N LYS A 733 -53.32 -18.82 -6.26
CA LYS A 733 -53.23 -20.19 -6.83
C LYS A 733 -52.14 -20.30 -7.91
N ALA A 734 -51.37 -21.39 -7.86
CA ALA A 734 -50.41 -21.78 -8.89
C ALA A 734 -51.05 -21.80 -10.30
N PRO A 735 -50.44 -21.16 -11.33
CA PRO A 735 -50.84 -21.39 -12.71
C PRO A 735 -50.17 -22.66 -13.25
N ALA A 736 -50.94 -23.34 -14.11
CA ALA A 736 -50.65 -24.62 -14.71
C ALA A 736 -49.35 -24.66 -15.54
N ALA A 737 -48.76 -25.86 -15.61
CA ALA A 737 -47.66 -26.20 -16.51
C ALA A 737 -47.89 -25.66 -17.93
N LEU A 738 -47.05 -24.71 -18.37
CA LEU A 738 -47.01 -24.24 -19.74
C LEU A 738 -46.09 -25.14 -20.59
N ARG A 739 -46.74 -26.21 -21.07
CA ARG A 739 -46.66 -26.90 -22.37
C ARG A 739 -45.48 -26.57 -23.30
N THR A 740 -44.78 -27.64 -23.69
CA THR A 740 -44.22 -27.99 -25.02
C THR A 740 -44.02 -26.84 -26.03
N ARG A 741 -42.76 -26.62 -26.43
CA ARG A 741 -42.37 -25.72 -27.54
C ARG A 741 -43.15 -26.05 -28.80
N THR A 742 -44.00 -25.15 -29.28
CA THR A 742 -44.61 -25.23 -30.62
C THR A 742 -43.58 -24.83 -31.67
N LYS A 743 -43.69 -25.40 -32.88
CA LYS A 743 -42.82 -25.07 -34.02
C LYS A 743 -42.91 -23.57 -34.34
N GLU A 744 -41.79 -22.86 -34.28
CA GLU A 744 -41.69 -21.43 -34.62
C GLU A 744 -40.76 -21.24 -35.81
N THR A 745 -41.19 -20.45 -36.80
CA THR A 745 -40.40 -20.14 -38.00
C THR A 745 -40.26 -18.63 -38.12
N ALA A 746 -39.02 -18.16 -38.26
CA ALA A 746 -38.68 -16.77 -38.52
C ALA A 746 -38.00 -16.65 -39.89
N THR A 747 -38.40 -15.65 -40.67
CA THR A 747 -37.84 -15.38 -42.00
C THR A 747 -37.04 -14.09 -41.96
N ILE A 748 -35.79 -14.15 -42.42
CA ILE A 748 -34.88 -13.01 -42.52
C ILE A 748 -34.62 -12.75 -43.99
N GLU A 749 -34.98 -11.56 -44.47
CA GLU A 749 -34.63 -11.14 -45.83
C GLU A 749 -33.18 -10.66 -45.88
N VAL A 750 -32.45 -11.11 -46.90
CA VAL A 750 -31.07 -10.68 -47.18
C VAL A 750 -31.00 -10.01 -48.54
N ALA A 751 -30.01 -9.12 -48.71
CA ALA A 751 -29.86 -8.34 -49.94
C ALA A 751 -29.79 -9.25 -51.18
N SER A 752 -30.38 -8.78 -52.29
CA SER A 752 -30.52 -9.49 -53.58
C SER A 752 -31.70 -10.46 -53.70
N GLY A 753 -32.78 -10.24 -52.94
CA GLY A 753 -34.07 -10.93 -53.14
C GLY A 753 -34.09 -12.38 -52.68
N LYS A 754 -33.19 -12.77 -51.76
CA LYS A 754 -33.16 -14.08 -51.12
C LYS A 754 -33.60 -13.97 -49.67
N SER A 755 -34.14 -15.05 -49.14
CA SER A 755 -34.62 -15.12 -47.76
C SER A 755 -34.08 -16.35 -47.05
N ILE A 756 -33.81 -16.22 -45.76
CA ILE A 756 -33.40 -17.33 -44.90
C ILE A 756 -34.54 -17.59 -43.92
N GLU A 757 -35.11 -18.79 -43.99
CA GLU A 757 -36.09 -19.29 -43.03
C GLU A 757 -35.38 -20.13 -41.97
N ILE A 758 -35.53 -19.73 -40.71
CA ILE A 758 -35.03 -20.47 -39.55
C ILE A 758 -36.23 -21.02 -38.80
N THR A 759 -36.29 -22.34 -38.66
CA THR A 759 -37.38 -23.05 -38.00
C THR A 759 -36.87 -23.81 -36.79
N VAL A 760 -37.40 -23.49 -35.62
CA VAL A 760 -37.12 -24.21 -34.38
C VAL A 760 -38.20 -25.28 -34.20
N LEU A 761 -37.78 -26.54 -34.19
CA LEU A 761 -38.66 -27.68 -33.98
C LEU A 761 -38.93 -27.91 -32.48
N PRO A 762 -40.04 -28.56 -32.13
CA PRO A 762 -40.41 -28.83 -30.73
C PRO A 762 -39.34 -29.58 -29.92
N ASP A 763 -38.48 -30.36 -30.57
CA ASP A 763 -37.39 -31.11 -29.95
C ASP A 763 -36.10 -30.28 -29.74
N GLY A 764 -36.12 -28.99 -30.11
CA GLY A 764 -34.99 -28.08 -29.98
C GLY A 764 -34.02 -28.08 -31.18
N THR A 765 -34.29 -28.89 -32.21
CA THR A 765 -33.53 -28.87 -33.45
C THR A 765 -33.86 -27.61 -34.25
N ILE A 766 -32.84 -27.02 -34.89
CA ILE A 766 -32.99 -25.81 -35.72
C ILE A 766 -32.73 -26.19 -37.19
N ASP A 767 -33.75 -26.03 -38.02
CA ASP A 767 -33.65 -26.18 -39.47
C ASP A 767 -33.50 -24.79 -40.11
N VAL A 768 -32.48 -24.62 -40.95
CA VAL A 768 -32.23 -23.36 -41.67
C VAL A 768 -32.30 -23.62 -43.17
N ASN A 769 -33.26 -22.98 -43.84
CA ASN A 769 -33.47 -23.08 -45.29
C ASN A 769 -33.21 -21.72 -45.95
N MET A 770 -32.48 -21.72 -47.07
CA MET A 770 -32.24 -20.52 -47.88
C MET A 770 -33.07 -20.61 -49.17
N LYS A 771 -33.94 -19.62 -49.41
CA LYS A 771 -34.81 -19.50 -50.58
C LYS A 771 -34.38 -18.35 -51.47
#